data_AF-A0A4R4JNW4-F1
#
_entry.id   AF-A0A4R4JNW4-F1
#
_cell.length_a   1.000
_cell.length_b   1.000
_cell.length_c   1.000
_cell.angle_alpha   90.00
_cell.angle_beta   90.00
_cell.angle_gamma   90.00
#
_symmetry.space_group_name_H-M   'P 1'
#
loop_
_entity.id
_entity.type
_entity.pdbx_description
1 polymer ?
#
loop_
_entity_poly.entity_id
_entity_poly.type
_entity_poly.pdbx_seq_one_letter_code
_entity_poly.pdbx_strand_id
1 'polypeptide(L)'
;MSTENSIVNDFNGKTKTLGWDIIAAYDRDKINMLFEQQYVRKVSEGTHFSPIFWESKDKKTKFDNLILGVPLISFENSSIEGSQATVKLNFISGTIVELYDDGRVKNYQRITPNNDYYMTITVDLIAATGAVGNDGKVVVKFKEGTLGDVNVIDNAPAEVKEFFRNLLKDNDVTYELGILKLNNTDGLVPKMFKIRTQPAPDANLYGSDNYGHGAVLLFIATNYNPNGGVLPTNSSNFPYLIPDNRSAVLILSNKTLFENILKPQYEYLLPSSTGVELELVSLDSQQDDSAKYLNIRSGYSESDEPVQYKRGNYTVWTGLVKYNGATSIWPEKVKVPYSGMYIKPEREKIIFSGVGNNSQSYHFSQSVGVLEDSLITGHYSENKIDFYVDGSIDITPTVISNDEIKLESHYGMSTRYDKQGASGWGGLIGPDFESEFIDKTAEIVKGVVETDLANVAKIQLDSISLFAVNHLLFPESNYLEFDKVYVPGDMVLFGDISPTSTAFKINDLQLTMPVSTKHKFTTNTNATVNWSITPAELGSIDANTGDYTAPTKIKGNSQVVTITATDAKTNAKASAVVTLLPSSVSVSPSFVVINENDVNKNVNFTVYGNKKVNWSVETGTGYGVVDANGKYTPPASFPAGYNMVTVTAVADNGDLDKVNILLISKNTQAEFRIDPSYSRDSLIPDGNIDFSSTGNSDFSPSEWSLMPERGDIKVGKPEIIGKDEFDNPIEKYTATYTAPSDITRSEIVLLRVTHKNKPNRAGYALITLEPKIS
;
A
#
# COMPACT_ATOMS: atom_id res chain seq x y z
N MET A 1 5.85 -17.61 -6.18
CA MET A 1 5.05 -16.82 -7.14
C MET A 1 3.61 -17.26 -7.03
N SER A 2 2.73 -16.36 -6.59
CA SER A 2 1.29 -16.62 -6.50
C SER A 2 0.63 -16.17 -7.79
N THR A 3 -0.19 -17.03 -8.40
CA THR A 3 -0.91 -16.71 -9.64
C THR A 3 -2.42 -16.73 -9.41
N GLU A 4 -3.19 -16.02 -10.23
CA GLU A 4 -4.66 -16.09 -10.21
C GLU A 4 -5.13 -17.56 -10.28
N ASN A 5 -4.58 -18.33 -11.21
CA ASN A 5 -4.92 -19.76 -11.37
C ASN A 5 -4.58 -20.60 -10.15
N SER A 6 -3.46 -20.37 -9.46
CA SER A 6 -3.14 -21.13 -8.25
C SER A 6 -4.12 -20.85 -7.13
N ILE A 7 -4.59 -19.60 -6.98
CA ILE A 7 -5.60 -19.22 -5.99
C ILE A 7 -6.95 -19.84 -6.34
N VAL A 8 -7.40 -19.69 -7.58
CA VAL A 8 -8.68 -20.28 -8.03
C VAL A 8 -8.68 -21.80 -7.87
N ASN A 9 -7.55 -22.46 -8.14
CA ASN A 9 -7.42 -23.91 -7.94
C ASN A 9 -7.49 -24.30 -6.46
N ASP A 10 -6.87 -23.55 -5.55
CA ASP A 10 -6.92 -23.82 -4.10
C ASP A 10 -8.34 -23.63 -3.53
N PHE A 11 -9.12 -22.73 -4.13
CA PHE A 11 -10.50 -22.43 -3.74
C PHE A 11 -11.52 -23.38 -4.38
N ASN A 12 -11.12 -24.23 -5.33
CA ASN A 12 -12.05 -25.05 -6.10
C ASN A 12 -12.78 -26.07 -5.22
N GLY A 13 -14.10 -25.94 -5.13
CA GLY A 13 -14.97 -26.73 -4.25
C GLY A 13 -14.85 -26.38 -2.77
N LYS A 14 -14.15 -25.30 -2.40
CA LYS A 14 -13.81 -24.95 -1.02
C LYS A 14 -14.17 -23.51 -0.67
N THR A 15 -14.34 -23.24 0.62
CA THR A 15 -14.45 -21.90 1.19
C THR A 15 -13.21 -21.58 2.03
N LYS A 16 -12.62 -20.41 1.77
CA LYS A 16 -11.46 -19.86 2.49
C LYS A 16 -11.83 -18.61 3.30
N THR A 17 -13.08 -18.15 3.27
CA THR A 17 -13.46 -16.96 4.06
C THR A 17 -13.52 -17.19 5.57
N LEU A 18 -13.40 -18.44 6.06
CA LEU A 18 -13.45 -18.80 7.48
C LEU A 18 -14.73 -18.28 8.19
N GLY A 19 -15.84 -18.22 7.45
CA GLY A 19 -17.14 -17.74 7.94
C GLY A 19 -17.34 -16.22 7.89
N TRP A 20 -16.35 -15.46 7.41
CA TRP A 20 -16.55 -14.05 7.09
C TRP A 20 -17.32 -13.91 5.78
N ASP A 21 -18.11 -12.83 5.66
CA ASP A 21 -18.89 -12.58 4.44
C ASP A 21 -17.97 -12.14 3.31
N ILE A 22 -17.04 -11.24 3.61
CA ILE A 22 -16.13 -10.64 2.63
C ILE A 22 -14.70 -10.61 3.18
N ILE A 23 -13.73 -10.89 2.32
CA ILE A 23 -12.31 -10.60 2.58
C ILE A 23 -11.79 -9.69 1.48
N ALA A 24 -11.33 -8.50 1.82
CA ALA A 24 -10.61 -7.62 0.91
C ALA A 24 -9.12 -7.66 1.25
N ALA A 25 -8.24 -7.77 0.27
CA ALA A 25 -6.80 -7.65 0.49
C ALA A 25 -6.15 -6.75 -0.56
N TYR A 26 -5.12 -6.02 -0.15
CA TYR A 26 -4.35 -5.15 -1.02
C TYR A 26 -2.88 -5.09 -0.61
N ASP A 27 -2.02 -4.86 -1.59
CA ASP A 27 -0.58 -5.07 -1.51
C ASP A 27 0.19 -3.88 -0.93
N ARG A 28 1.45 -4.15 -0.56
CA ARG A 28 2.39 -3.15 -0.06
C ARG A 28 2.61 -2.00 -1.04
N ASP A 29 2.76 -2.30 -2.33
CA ASP A 29 3.23 -1.30 -3.30
C ASP A 29 2.15 -0.24 -3.53
N LYS A 30 0.88 -0.62 -3.59
CA LYS A 30 -0.21 0.36 -3.63
C LYS A 30 -0.37 1.12 -2.31
N ILE A 31 -0.14 0.48 -1.16
CA ILE A 31 -0.14 1.23 0.12
C ILE A 31 0.96 2.29 0.12
N ASN A 32 2.18 1.96 -0.34
CA ASN A 32 3.27 2.92 -0.45
C ASN A 32 2.98 4.05 -1.45
N MET A 33 2.31 3.74 -2.57
CA MET A 33 1.79 4.76 -3.50
C MET A 33 0.78 5.69 -2.82
N LEU A 34 -0.14 5.16 -2.00
CA LEU A 34 -1.10 5.97 -1.23
C LEU A 34 -0.40 6.83 -0.16
N PHE A 35 0.65 6.31 0.46
CA PHE A 35 1.46 7.05 1.43
C PHE A 35 2.25 8.17 0.78
N GLU A 36 2.80 7.94 -0.41
CA GLU A 36 3.45 8.96 -1.22
C GLU A 36 2.51 10.12 -1.56
N GLN A 37 1.31 9.83 -2.07
CA GLN A 37 0.31 10.85 -2.39
C GLN A 37 -0.06 11.68 -1.15
N GLN A 38 -0.26 11.01 0.00
CA GLN A 38 -0.53 11.68 1.28
C GLN A 38 0.66 12.49 1.79
N TYR A 39 1.89 12.00 1.64
CA TYR A 39 3.11 12.69 2.04
C TYR A 39 3.23 14.02 1.29
N VAL A 40 3.04 14.00 -0.02
CA VAL A 40 3.07 15.19 -0.87
C VAL A 40 2.02 16.22 -0.43
N ARG A 41 0.77 15.78 -0.19
CA ARG A 41 -0.28 16.65 0.35
C ARG A 41 0.14 17.24 1.70
N LYS A 42 0.56 16.40 2.64
CA LYS A 42 0.94 16.84 4.01
C LYS A 42 2.13 17.79 4.03
N VAL A 43 3.14 17.59 3.18
CA VAL A 43 4.25 18.53 3.03
C VAL A 43 3.75 19.86 2.47
N SER A 44 2.89 19.83 1.44
CA SER A 44 2.33 21.05 0.86
C SER A 44 1.45 21.85 1.84
N GLU A 45 0.76 21.16 2.76
CA GLU A 45 -0.12 21.74 3.77
C GLU A 45 0.60 22.07 5.08
N GLY A 46 1.87 21.66 5.25
CA GLY A 46 2.60 21.82 6.51
C GLY A 46 2.09 20.94 7.65
N THR A 47 1.46 19.80 7.34
CA THR A 47 0.88 18.84 8.30
C THR A 47 1.66 17.53 8.40
N HIS A 48 2.83 17.44 7.76
CA HIS A 48 3.81 16.36 7.97
C HIS A 48 4.63 16.59 9.25
N PHE A 49 5.56 15.69 9.58
CA PHE A 49 6.48 15.87 10.71
C PHE A 49 7.26 17.20 10.59
N SER A 50 7.22 18.00 11.65
CA SER A 50 8.01 19.23 11.75
C SER A 50 9.52 18.93 11.73
N PRO A 51 10.36 19.85 11.23
CA PRO A 51 11.79 19.69 11.32
C PRO A 51 12.26 19.51 12.77
N ILE A 52 13.20 18.60 12.96
CA ILE A 52 13.62 18.10 14.27
C ILE A 52 14.86 18.88 14.73
N PHE A 53 14.76 19.48 15.91
CA PHE A 53 15.87 20.14 16.61
C PHE A 53 16.01 19.52 18.00
N TRP A 54 17.21 19.09 18.35
CA TRP A 54 17.45 18.44 19.64
C TRP A 54 18.91 18.57 20.07
N GLU A 55 19.14 18.61 21.38
CA GLU A 55 20.47 18.61 21.99
C GLU A 55 20.45 17.61 23.16
N SER A 56 21.47 16.77 23.26
CA SER A 56 21.63 15.82 24.36
C SER A 56 21.87 16.53 25.70
N LYS A 57 21.53 15.89 26.82
CA LYS A 57 21.72 16.46 28.16
C LYS A 57 23.17 16.80 28.47
N ASP A 58 24.10 15.97 27.99
CA ASP A 58 25.55 16.20 28.11
C ASP A 58 26.10 17.19 27.07
N LYS A 59 25.24 17.69 26.18
CA LYS A 59 25.55 18.60 25.08
C LYS A 59 26.61 18.04 24.11
N LYS A 60 26.76 16.72 24.03
CA LYS A 60 27.70 16.07 23.11
C LYS A 60 27.11 15.74 21.76
N THR A 61 25.79 15.72 21.62
CA THR A 61 25.12 15.45 20.34
C THR A 61 24.05 16.50 20.10
N LYS A 62 24.02 17.04 18.89
CA LYS A 62 22.99 17.98 18.45
C LYS A 62 22.44 17.57 17.09
N PHE A 63 21.12 17.62 16.97
CA PHE A 63 20.38 17.53 15.71
C PHE A 63 19.86 18.91 15.33
N ASP A 64 20.14 19.30 14.09
CA ASP A 64 19.74 20.59 13.56
C ASP A 64 18.94 20.39 12.28
N ASN A 65 17.66 20.77 12.31
CA ASN A 65 16.75 20.73 11.18
C ASN A 65 16.69 19.37 10.46
N LEU A 66 16.60 18.25 11.19
CA LEU A 66 16.41 16.95 10.54
C LEU A 66 14.99 16.85 9.96
N ILE A 67 14.88 16.43 8.70
CA ILE A 67 13.61 16.32 7.97
C ILE A 67 13.36 14.86 7.59
N LEU A 68 12.14 14.37 7.85
CA LEU A 68 11.70 13.02 7.49
C LEU A 68 11.01 13.00 6.12
N GLY A 69 11.35 12.00 5.31
CA GLY A 69 10.77 11.74 4.00
C GLY A 69 9.43 11.00 4.06
N VAL A 70 9.05 10.42 2.92
CA VAL A 70 7.87 9.55 2.78
C VAL A 70 8.00 8.31 3.68
N PRO A 71 6.94 7.91 4.42
CA PRO A 71 6.91 6.63 5.09
C PRO A 71 6.79 5.49 4.09
N LEU A 72 7.58 4.44 4.29
CA LEU A 72 7.52 3.20 3.51
C LEU A 72 7.10 2.06 4.42
N ILE A 73 5.94 1.46 4.15
CA ILE A 73 5.44 0.29 4.88
C ILE A 73 6.00 -1.00 4.28
N SER A 74 6.22 -1.99 5.15
CA SER A 74 6.69 -3.32 4.79
C SER A 74 6.22 -4.37 5.81
N PHE A 75 6.27 -5.64 5.42
CA PHE A 75 5.58 -6.75 6.10
C PHE A 75 6.50 -7.91 6.48
N GLU A 76 7.83 -7.75 6.39
CA GLU A 76 8.83 -8.79 6.67
C GLU A 76 8.71 -9.40 8.08
N ASN A 77 8.26 -8.59 9.05
CA ASN A 77 8.07 -8.98 10.45
C ASN A 77 6.60 -9.20 10.82
N SER A 78 5.70 -9.18 9.84
CA SER A 78 4.26 -9.34 10.08
C SER A 78 3.84 -10.81 10.19
N SER A 79 2.67 -11.04 10.77
CA SER A 79 2.02 -12.35 10.84
C SER A 79 0.51 -12.22 10.63
N ILE A 80 -0.09 -13.22 9.98
CA ILE A 80 -1.53 -13.31 9.74
C ILE A 80 -2.36 -13.42 11.04
N GLU A 81 -1.69 -13.66 12.18
CA GLU A 81 -2.31 -13.64 13.50
C GLU A 81 -2.55 -12.23 14.03
N GLY A 82 -1.79 -11.25 13.54
CA GLY A 82 -1.80 -9.86 13.97
C GLY A 82 -2.07 -8.87 12.83
N SER A 83 -1.96 -7.59 13.13
CA SER A 83 -2.10 -6.49 12.17
C SER A 83 -0.86 -5.62 12.10
N GLN A 84 0.31 -6.18 12.44
CA GLN A 84 1.57 -5.45 12.55
C GLN A 84 2.23 -5.24 11.20
N ALA A 85 2.83 -4.06 11.04
CA ALA A 85 3.69 -3.72 9.91
C ALA A 85 4.92 -2.95 10.40
N THR A 86 5.97 -2.95 9.59
CA THR A 86 7.16 -2.11 9.79
C THR A 86 7.03 -0.88 8.89
N VAL A 87 7.30 0.31 9.42
CA VAL A 87 7.41 1.55 8.65
C VAL A 87 8.82 2.08 8.73
N LYS A 88 9.46 2.29 7.58
CA LYS A 88 10.75 2.97 7.43
C LYS A 88 10.51 4.44 7.09
N LEU A 89 11.12 5.34 7.85
CA LEU A 89 11.14 6.78 7.59
C LEU A 89 12.58 7.22 7.36
N ASN A 90 12.89 7.67 6.14
CA ASN A 90 14.22 8.16 5.80
C ASN A 90 14.42 9.61 6.28
N PHE A 91 15.62 9.95 6.75
CA PHE A 91 16.03 11.33 6.95
C PHE A 91 16.53 11.90 5.63
N ILE A 92 15.85 12.92 5.11
CA ILE A 92 16.12 13.49 3.78
C ILE A 92 16.96 14.77 3.81
N SER A 93 17.07 15.40 4.98
CA SER A 93 17.86 16.61 5.18
C SER A 93 18.19 16.82 6.66
N GLY A 94 19.18 17.67 6.93
CA GLY A 94 19.54 18.18 8.24
C GLY A 94 21.00 17.97 8.61
N THR A 95 21.37 18.29 9.85
CA THR A 95 22.75 18.23 10.33
C THR A 95 22.84 17.52 11.67
N ILE A 96 23.88 16.71 11.85
CA ILE A 96 24.28 16.10 13.11
C ILE A 96 25.63 16.67 13.52
N VAL A 97 25.74 17.10 14.77
CA VAL A 97 26.98 17.63 15.35
C VAL A 97 27.31 16.82 16.60
N GLU A 98 28.49 16.22 16.64
CA GLU A 98 29.03 15.61 17.85
C GLU A 98 30.13 16.50 18.44
N LEU A 99 30.10 16.69 19.76
CA LEU A 99 30.96 17.60 20.50
C LEU A 99 31.78 16.83 21.56
N TYR A 100 32.98 17.33 21.87
CA TYR A 100 33.73 16.93 23.06
C TYR A 100 33.11 17.51 24.34
N ASP A 101 33.54 17.05 25.51
CA ASP A 101 33.12 17.57 26.83
C ASP A 101 33.32 19.09 26.98
N ASP A 102 34.31 19.64 26.29
CA ASP A 102 34.62 21.09 26.29
C ASP A 102 33.80 21.89 25.26
N GLY A 103 32.93 21.23 24.49
CA GLY A 103 32.05 21.82 23.49
C GLY A 103 32.65 21.96 22.10
N ARG A 104 33.92 21.57 21.86
CA ARG A 104 34.53 21.60 20.52
C ARG A 104 33.91 20.55 19.60
N VAL A 105 33.76 20.88 18.31
CA VAL A 105 33.19 19.96 17.32
C VAL A 105 34.15 18.80 17.05
N LYS A 106 33.68 17.58 17.28
CA LYS A 106 34.38 16.32 17.01
C LYS A 106 34.00 15.76 15.64
N ASN A 107 32.71 15.81 15.31
CA ASN A 107 32.17 15.33 14.03
C ASN A 107 31.05 16.26 13.59
N TYR A 108 31.00 16.55 12.30
CA TYR A 108 29.94 17.34 11.69
C TYR A 108 29.49 16.65 10.42
N GLN A 109 28.20 16.38 10.36
CA GLN A 109 27.62 15.56 9.31
C GLN A 109 26.38 16.21 8.74
N ARG A 110 26.32 16.29 7.41
CA ARG A 110 25.13 16.66 6.68
C ARG A 110 24.37 15.43 6.23
N ILE A 111 23.06 15.54 6.32
CA ILE A 111 22.11 14.51 5.96
C ILE A 111 21.49 14.88 4.61
N THR A 112 21.42 13.88 3.76
CA THR A 112 20.78 13.91 2.45
C THR A 112 19.91 12.65 2.32
N PRO A 113 18.96 12.54 1.37
CA PRO A 113 18.06 11.36 1.17
C PRO A 113 18.76 10.03 0.90
N ASN A 114 20.07 10.09 0.96
CA ASN A 114 21.02 9.44 0.15
C ASN A 114 21.97 8.65 1.08
N ASN A 115 22.19 9.18 2.29
CA ASN A 115 22.98 8.49 3.31
C ASN A 115 22.32 7.19 3.82
N ASP A 116 21.11 6.85 3.34
CA ASP A 116 20.26 5.76 3.85
C ASP A 116 20.12 5.84 5.37
N TYR A 117 20.05 7.07 5.90
CA TYR A 117 19.66 7.29 7.28
C TYR A 117 18.16 7.17 7.39
N TYR A 118 17.71 6.38 8.35
CA TYR A 118 16.33 6.09 8.60
C TYR A 118 16.08 5.79 10.08
N MET A 119 14.80 5.77 10.39
CA MET A 119 14.28 5.09 11.56
C MET A 119 13.19 4.11 11.16
N THR A 120 13.11 2.99 11.88
CA THR A 120 12.02 2.02 11.71
C THR A 120 11.05 2.09 12.88
N ILE A 121 9.78 1.83 12.59
CA ILE A 121 8.71 1.82 13.58
C ILE A 121 7.86 0.57 13.33
N THR A 122 7.66 -0.25 14.35
CA THR A 122 6.63 -1.30 14.31
C THR A 122 5.30 -0.67 14.70
N VAL A 123 4.29 -0.79 13.83
CA VAL A 123 2.96 -0.20 14.03
C VAL A 123 1.89 -1.28 13.93
N ASP A 124 0.86 -1.17 14.76
CA ASP A 124 -0.38 -1.93 14.56
C ASP A 124 -1.29 -1.15 13.61
N LEU A 125 -1.82 -1.82 12.58
CA LEU A 125 -2.89 -1.27 11.76
C LEU A 125 -4.20 -1.34 12.55
N ILE A 126 -4.85 -0.21 12.71
CA ILE A 126 -6.04 -0.07 13.55
C ILE A 126 -7.21 0.57 12.79
N ALA A 127 -8.42 0.22 13.23
CA ALA A 127 -9.63 0.90 12.82
C ALA A 127 -9.79 2.16 13.68
N ALA A 128 -9.66 3.35 13.08
CA ALA A 128 -9.96 4.61 13.72
C ALA A 128 -11.41 5.03 13.46
N THR A 129 -12.07 5.57 14.48
CA THR A 129 -13.36 6.26 14.34
C THR A 129 -13.13 7.70 13.87
N GLY A 130 -13.79 8.11 12.78
CA GLY A 130 -13.71 9.49 12.30
C GLY A 130 -14.29 10.50 13.29
N ALA A 131 -13.87 11.77 13.19
CA ALA A 131 -14.40 12.88 14.00
C ALA A 131 -15.89 13.17 13.76
N VAL A 132 -16.47 12.61 12.69
CA VAL A 132 -17.88 12.74 12.30
C VAL A 132 -18.44 11.33 11.98
N GLY A 133 -18.58 10.47 13.00
CA GLY A 133 -19.32 9.22 12.88
C GLY A 133 -18.53 7.99 12.40
N ASN A 134 -19.21 6.83 12.45
CA ASN A 134 -18.78 5.43 12.35
C ASN A 134 -18.03 4.99 11.06
N ASP A 135 -17.16 5.82 10.50
CA ASP A 135 -16.33 5.43 9.36
C ASP A 135 -15.16 4.57 9.82
N GLY A 136 -15.06 3.35 9.30
CA GLY A 136 -14.03 2.37 9.62
C GLY A 136 -12.71 2.66 8.92
N LYS A 137 -12.06 3.78 9.24
CA LYS A 137 -10.78 4.16 8.64
C LYS A 137 -9.67 3.22 9.09
N VAL A 138 -8.93 2.64 8.14
CA VAL A 138 -7.72 1.87 8.41
C VAL A 138 -6.54 2.83 8.38
N VAL A 139 -5.85 2.99 9.52
CA VAL A 139 -4.80 4.00 9.66
C VAL A 139 -3.55 3.46 10.33
N VAL A 140 -2.41 4.09 9.99
CA VAL A 140 -1.17 4.03 10.76
C VAL A 140 -1.10 5.25 11.66
N LYS A 141 -0.98 5.01 12.97
CA LYS A 141 -0.71 6.05 13.97
C LYS A 141 0.69 5.87 14.55
N PHE A 142 1.59 6.76 14.18
CA PHE A 142 3.00 6.65 14.62
C PHE A 142 3.18 6.79 16.13
N LYS A 143 2.33 7.59 16.79
CA LYS A 143 2.36 7.75 18.26
C LYS A 143 2.06 6.50 19.07
N GLU A 144 1.35 5.54 18.48
CA GLU A 144 1.04 4.24 19.10
C GLU A 144 2.08 3.18 18.71
N GLY A 145 3.03 3.52 17.83
CA GLY A 145 4.06 2.61 17.33
C GLY A 145 5.24 2.43 18.29
N THR A 146 5.98 1.35 18.07
CA THR A 146 7.22 1.02 18.79
C THR A 146 8.42 1.35 17.91
N LEU A 147 9.28 2.29 18.38
CA LEU A 147 10.53 2.63 17.71
C LEU A 147 11.47 1.42 17.66
N GLY A 148 11.89 1.06 16.44
CA GLY A 148 12.91 0.07 16.15
C GLY A 148 14.31 0.70 16.04
N ASP A 149 14.94 0.53 14.88
CA ASP A 149 16.28 1.01 14.60
C ASP A 149 16.27 2.51 14.30
N VAL A 150 17.34 3.19 14.71
CA VAL A 150 17.66 4.57 14.32
C VAL A 150 19.13 4.55 13.97
N ASN A 151 19.47 4.67 12.69
CA ASN A 151 20.85 4.55 12.20
C ASN A 151 21.50 5.91 11.91
N VAL A 152 20.89 7.01 12.37
CA VAL A 152 21.39 8.38 12.18
C VAL A 152 22.77 8.62 12.81
N ILE A 153 23.11 7.85 13.86
CA ILE A 153 24.43 7.79 14.49
C ILE A 153 24.79 6.31 14.67
N ASP A 154 26.03 5.94 14.35
CA ASP A 154 26.55 4.60 14.60
C ASP A 154 26.37 4.22 16.09
N ASN A 155 25.65 3.12 16.35
CA ASN A 155 25.29 2.69 17.69
C ASN A 155 24.61 3.79 18.53
N ALA A 156 23.57 4.43 17.96
CA ALA A 156 22.81 5.52 18.57
C ALA A 156 22.60 5.34 20.09
N PRO A 157 23.02 6.32 20.93
CA PRO A 157 22.88 6.27 22.38
C PRO A 157 21.43 6.06 22.85
N ALA A 158 21.26 5.51 24.05
CA ALA A 158 19.94 5.30 24.64
C ALA A 158 19.11 6.59 24.71
N GLU A 159 19.75 7.72 24.98
CA GLU A 159 19.10 9.04 25.01
C GLU A 159 18.53 9.46 23.64
N VAL A 160 19.26 9.21 22.55
CA VAL A 160 18.79 9.48 21.17
C VAL A 160 17.56 8.64 20.86
N LYS A 161 17.59 7.34 21.20
CA LYS A 161 16.42 6.46 21.01
C LYS A 161 15.22 6.94 21.83
N GLU A 162 15.45 7.36 23.08
CA GLU A 162 14.39 7.89 23.95
C GLU A 162 13.80 9.20 23.40
N PHE A 163 14.62 10.09 22.84
CA PHE A 163 14.15 11.28 22.16
C PHE A 163 13.20 10.94 21.01
N PHE A 164 13.60 10.04 20.10
CA PHE A 164 12.72 9.64 18.99
C PHE A 164 11.45 8.92 19.45
N ARG A 165 11.49 8.15 20.55
CA ARG A 165 10.27 7.58 21.15
C ARG A 165 9.31 8.67 21.60
N ASN A 166 9.80 9.74 22.23
CA ASN A 166 8.95 10.84 22.68
C ASN A 166 8.45 11.70 21.50
N LEU A 167 9.31 11.96 20.50
CA LEU A 167 8.92 12.62 19.25
C LEU A 167 7.72 11.92 18.60
N LEU A 168 7.73 10.58 18.56
CA LEU A 168 6.60 9.80 18.04
C LEU A 168 5.35 9.97 18.89
N LYS A 169 5.45 9.82 20.22
CA LYS A 169 4.31 9.93 21.15
C LYS A 169 3.64 11.30 21.11
N ASP A 170 4.43 12.36 20.92
CA ASP A 170 3.97 13.75 20.95
C ASP A 170 3.48 14.25 19.57
N ASN A 171 3.42 13.37 18.56
CA ASN A 171 3.09 13.74 17.19
C ASN A 171 1.83 13.01 16.66
N ASP A 172 0.88 13.78 16.14
CA ASP A 172 -0.41 13.26 15.63
C ASP A 172 -0.42 12.94 14.13
N VAL A 173 0.73 12.88 13.46
CA VAL A 173 0.81 12.50 12.05
C VAL A 173 0.32 11.06 11.89
N THR A 174 -0.62 10.90 10.95
CA THR A 174 -1.23 9.62 10.59
C THR A 174 -1.30 9.48 9.08
N TYR A 175 -1.29 8.23 8.62
CA TYR A 175 -1.47 7.88 7.21
C TYR A 175 -2.61 6.87 7.08
N GLU A 176 -3.48 7.11 6.10
CA GLU A 176 -4.67 6.29 5.83
C GLU A 176 -4.35 5.23 4.77
N LEU A 177 -4.81 4.00 4.97
CA LEU A 177 -4.69 2.91 4.00
C LEU A 177 -5.99 2.73 3.20
N GLY A 178 -7.13 3.02 3.83
CA GLY A 178 -8.44 2.87 3.24
C GLY A 178 -9.53 3.18 4.26
N ILE A 179 -10.78 3.26 3.79
CA ILE A 179 -11.95 3.57 4.58
C ILE A 179 -13.02 2.53 4.26
N LEU A 180 -13.50 1.84 5.30
CA LEU A 180 -14.69 1.01 5.18
C LEU A 180 -15.92 1.80 5.67
N LYS A 181 -16.82 2.20 4.77
CA LYS A 181 -18.05 2.91 5.12
C LYS A 181 -19.10 1.96 5.71
N LEU A 182 -19.49 2.19 6.96
CA LEU A 182 -20.45 1.36 7.70
C LEU A 182 -21.89 1.92 7.69
N ASN A 183 -22.08 3.14 7.19
CA ASN A 183 -23.33 3.92 7.31
C ASN A 183 -24.22 3.93 6.05
N ASN A 184 -23.82 3.27 4.98
CA ASN A 184 -24.66 3.12 3.79
C ASN A 184 -25.60 1.91 3.95
N THR A 185 -26.86 2.03 3.51
CA THR A 185 -27.94 1.04 3.71
C THR A 185 -28.13 0.07 2.55
N ASP A 186 -27.45 0.29 1.43
CA ASP A 186 -27.71 -0.45 0.20
C ASP A 186 -26.86 -1.74 0.14
N GLY A 187 -27.47 -2.85 -0.25
CA GLY A 187 -26.77 -4.10 -0.56
C GLY A 187 -26.05 -4.77 0.62
N LEU A 188 -24.77 -5.12 0.42
CA LEU A 188 -23.90 -5.80 1.38
C LEU A 188 -23.35 -4.79 2.41
N VAL A 189 -24.13 -4.48 3.44
CA VAL A 189 -23.77 -3.41 4.39
C VAL A 189 -22.77 -3.92 5.43
N PRO A 190 -21.52 -3.42 5.49
CA PRO A 190 -20.57 -3.81 6.53
C PRO A 190 -21.06 -3.40 7.92
N LYS A 191 -20.90 -4.30 8.90
CA LYS A 191 -21.24 -4.09 10.31
C LYS A 191 -20.01 -3.99 11.19
N MET A 192 -19.01 -4.79 10.89
CA MET A 192 -17.71 -4.72 11.53
C MET A 192 -16.64 -5.31 10.61
N PHE A 193 -15.38 -5.06 10.94
CA PHE A 193 -14.27 -5.70 10.27
C PHE A 193 -13.11 -5.93 11.23
N LYS A 194 -12.19 -6.79 10.82
CA LYS A 194 -10.93 -7.06 11.50
C LYS A 194 -9.79 -6.95 10.50
N ILE A 195 -8.67 -6.39 10.95
CA ILE A 195 -7.48 -6.19 10.13
C ILE A 195 -6.49 -7.31 10.43
N ARG A 196 -5.87 -7.83 9.37
CA ARG A 196 -4.70 -8.70 9.42
C ARG A 196 -3.65 -8.25 8.43
N THR A 197 -2.42 -8.71 8.65
CA THR A 197 -1.27 -8.44 7.80
C THR A 197 -0.58 -9.75 7.46
N GLN A 198 -0.02 -9.86 6.27
CA GLN A 198 0.65 -11.08 5.84
C GLN A 198 1.89 -10.76 5.01
N PRO A 199 3.06 -11.36 5.29
CA PRO A 199 4.18 -11.30 4.36
C PRO A 199 3.82 -12.06 3.08
N ALA A 200 4.27 -11.57 1.94
CA ALA A 200 4.24 -12.36 0.72
C ALA A 200 5.12 -13.61 0.88
N PRO A 201 4.89 -14.70 0.12
CA PRO A 201 5.75 -15.88 0.17
C PRO A 201 7.23 -15.50 0.06
N ASP A 202 8.05 -16.00 0.99
CA ASP A 202 9.50 -15.76 1.09
C ASP A 202 9.94 -14.30 1.39
N ALA A 203 9.00 -13.36 1.57
CA ALA A 203 9.30 -11.94 1.81
C ALA A 203 9.83 -11.63 3.22
N ASN A 204 9.84 -12.60 4.12
CA ASN A 204 10.44 -12.51 5.45
C ASN A 204 11.91 -12.97 5.48
N LEU A 205 12.42 -13.54 4.38
CA LEU A 205 13.80 -13.98 4.28
C LEU A 205 14.70 -12.82 3.88
N TYR A 206 15.60 -12.43 4.77
CA TYR A 206 16.53 -11.34 4.50
C TYR A 206 17.34 -11.60 3.21
N GLY A 207 17.33 -10.62 2.30
CA GLY A 207 18.04 -10.68 1.02
C GLY A 207 17.24 -11.27 -0.14
N SER A 208 15.97 -11.64 0.04
CA SER A 208 15.09 -11.98 -1.09
C SER A 208 14.72 -10.74 -1.92
N ASP A 209 14.49 -10.93 -3.21
CA ASP A 209 14.13 -9.83 -4.13
C ASP A 209 12.82 -9.12 -3.73
N ASN A 210 11.91 -9.86 -3.10
CA ASN A 210 10.62 -9.38 -2.61
C ASN A 210 10.62 -9.11 -1.10
N TYR A 211 11.79 -8.96 -0.47
CA TYR A 211 11.88 -8.71 0.98
C TYR A 211 10.98 -7.53 1.41
N GLY A 212 10.17 -7.77 2.45
CA GLY A 212 9.21 -6.80 2.96
C GLY A 212 7.91 -6.67 2.16
N HIS A 213 7.73 -7.37 1.04
CA HIS A 213 6.44 -7.44 0.34
C HIS A 213 5.40 -8.16 1.21
N GLY A 214 4.14 -7.77 1.05
CA GLY A 214 3.04 -8.33 1.82
C GLY A 214 1.72 -7.65 1.51
N ALA A 215 0.73 -7.96 2.33
CA ALA A 215 -0.64 -7.52 2.14
C ALA A 215 -1.30 -7.13 3.46
N VAL A 216 -2.27 -6.21 3.36
CA VAL A 216 -3.26 -5.95 4.39
C VAL A 216 -4.54 -6.66 4.01
N LEU A 217 -5.17 -7.32 4.98
CA LEU A 217 -6.42 -8.06 4.82
C LEU A 217 -7.48 -7.47 5.73
N LEU A 218 -8.66 -7.24 5.16
CA LEU A 218 -9.87 -6.82 5.86
C LEU A 218 -10.86 -7.97 5.84
N PHE A 219 -11.11 -8.56 7.00
CA PHE A 219 -12.14 -9.55 7.23
C PHE A 219 -13.43 -8.81 7.62
N ILE A 220 -14.45 -8.84 6.77
CA ILE A 220 -15.61 -7.96 6.85
C ILE A 220 -16.88 -8.78 7.09
N ALA A 221 -17.61 -8.41 8.13
CA ALA A 221 -18.93 -8.93 8.47
C ALA A 221 -19.99 -7.96 7.93
N THR A 222 -21.07 -8.48 7.34
CA THR A 222 -22.15 -7.67 6.76
C THR A 222 -23.45 -7.80 7.54
N ASN A 223 -24.54 -7.22 7.02
CA ASN A 223 -25.90 -7.45 7.49
C ASN A 223 -26.34 -8.92 7.42
N TYR A 224 -25.70 -9.76 6.60
CA TYR A 224 -26.03 -11.19 6.50
C TYR A 224 -25.37 -12.04 7.59
N ASN A 225 -24.11 -11.79 7.92
CA ASN A 225 -23.44 -12.39 9.08
C ASN A 225 -22.78 -11.31 9.96
N PRO A 226 -23.54 -10.59 10.80
CA PRO A 226 -23.03 -9.45 11.58
C PRO A 226 -22.01 -9.84 12.65
N ASN A 227 -21.92 -11.12 13.01
CA ASN A 227 -20.97 -11.63 13.98
C ASN A 227 -19.60 -11.97 13.37
N GLY A 228 -19.50 -12.01 12.04
CA GLY A 228 -18.29 -12.41 11.33
C GLY A 228 -17.94 -13.89 11.47
N GLY A 229 -16.69 -14.22 11.13
CA GLY A 229 -16.16 -15.57 11.16
C GLY A 229 -15.00 -15.75 12.14
N VAL A 230 -14.28 -16.85 11.99
CA VAL A 230 -13.04 -17.12 12.74
C VAL A 230 -11.87 -16.47 12.03
N LEU A 231 -10.94 -15.88 12.77
CA LEU A 231 -9.74 -15.29 12.19
C LEU A 231 -8.68 -16.38 11.96
N PRO A 232 -7.85 -16.25 10.91
CA PRO A 232 -6.72 -17.14 10.70
C PRO A 232 -5.77 -17.09 11.90
N THR A 233 -5.17 -18.24 12.19
CA THR A 233 -4.29 -18.43 13.37
C THR A 233 -2.87 -18.82 13.01
N ASN A 234 -2.55 -19.00 11.72
CA ASN A 234 -1.18 -19.13 11.21
C ASN A 234 -1.19 -19.13 9.66
N SER A 235 -0.03 -18.97 9.04
CA SER A 235 0.07 -18.97 7.57
C SER A 235 -0.28 -20.31 6.91
N SER A 236 -0.25 -21.42 7.67
CA SER A 236 -0.60 -22.74 7.13
C SER A 236 -2.10 -22.94 6.97
N ASN A 237 -2.93 -22.16 7.69
CA ASN A 237 -4.39 -22.22 7.59
C ASN A 237 -5.01 -21.14 6.73
N PHE A 238 -4.20 -20.26 6.12
CA PHE A 238 -4.70 -19.20 5.25
C PHE A 238 -3.72 -18.86 4.13
N PRO A 239 -4.13 -19.02 2.85
CA PRO A 239 -3.24 -18.77 1.71
C PRO A 239 -2.97 -17.28 1.51
N TYR A 240 -1.84 -16.96 0.86
CA TYR A 240 -1.60 -15.60 0.39
C TYR A 240 -2.51 -15.29 -0.81
N LEU A 241 -3.28 -14.20 -0.71
CA LEU A 241 -4.42 -13.96 -1.60
C LEU A 241 -4.15 -13.06 -2.82
N ILE A 242 -2.99 -12.42 -2.89
CA ILE A 242 -2.68 -11.46 -3.96
C ILE A 242 -1.78 -12.15 -5.00
N PRO A 243 -2.23 -12.30 -6.25
CA PRO A 243 -1.36 -12.72 -7.35
C PRO A 243 -0.24 -11.71 -7.62
N ASP A 244 0.90 -12.17 -8.13
CA ASP A 244 2.07 -11.31 -8.40
C ASP A 244 1.79 -10.20 -9.44
N ASN A 245 0.76 -10.36 -10.30
CA ASN A 245 0.35 -9.41 -11.33
C ASN A 245 -0.83 -8.50 -10.90
N ARG A 246 -1.21 -8.53 -9.62
CA ARG A 246 -2.35 -7.80 -9.06
C ARG A 246 -1.95 -7.07 -7.81
N SER A 247 -2.67 -6.00 -7.51
CA SER A 247 -2.50 -5.27 -6.26
C SER A 247 -3.65 -5.46 -5.28
N ALA A 248 -4.76 -6.06 -5.70
CA ALA A 248 -5.89 -6.28 -4.82
C ALA A 248 -6.77 -7.48 -5.21
N VAL A 249 -7.52 -7.97 -4.22
CA VAL A 249 -8.49 -9.06 -4.35
C VAL A 249 -9.66 -8.81 -3.41
N LEU A 250 -10.86 -9.18 -3.86
CA LEU A 250 -12.07 -9.22 -3.04
C LEU A 250 -12.68 -10.61 -3.13
N ILE A 251 -12.91 -11.23 -1.99
CA ILE A 251 -13.50 -12.56 -1.88
C ILE A 251 -14.86 -12.40 -1.21
N LEU A 252 -15.90 -12.90 -1.85
CA LEU A 252 -17.25 -13.01 -1.28
C LEU A 252 -17.52 -14.47 -0.94
N SER A 253 -17.99 -14.72 0.29
CA SER A 253 -18.19 -16.08 0.76
C SER A 253 -19.23 -16.83 -0.07
N ASN A 254 -18.97 -18.12 -0.30
CA ASN A 254 -19.90 -19.04 -0.94
C ASN A 254 -21.28 -18.99 -0.28
N LYS A 255 -21.31 -18.98 1.06
CA LYS A 255 -22.56 -18.95 1.82
C LYS A 255 -23.34 -17.68 1.56
N THR A 256 -22.70 -16.51 1.64
CA THR A 256 -23.34 -15.21 1.37
C THR A 256 -23.88 -15.16 -0.06
N LEU A 257 -23.10 -15.61 -1.04
CA LEU A 257 -23.53 -15.67 -2.43
C LEU A 257 -24.75 -16.59 -2.63
N PHE A 258 -24.65 -17.85 -2.24
CA PHE A 258 -25.69 -18.83 -2.54
C PHE A 258 -26.93 -18.69 -1.64
N GLU A 259 -26.75 -18.46 -0.33
CA GLU A 259 -27.86 -18.41 0.63
C GLU A 259 -28.55 -17.05 0.66
N ASN A 260 -27.79 -15.96 0.62
CA ASN A 260 -28.35 -14.63 0.88
C ASN A 260 -28.61 -13.82 -0.39
N ILE A 261 -27.85 -14.04 -1.47
CA ILE A 261 -28.00 -13.30 -2.73
C ILE A 261 -28.79 -14.11 -3.76
N LEU A 262 -28.39 -15.35 -4.03
CA LEU A 262 -28.95 -16.14 -5.12
C LEU A 262 -30.26 -16.85 -4.76
N LYS A 263 -30.33 -17.50 -3.59
CA LYS A 263 -31.53 -18.25 -3.17
C LYS A 263 -32.83 -17.43 -3.24
N PRO A 264 -32.92 -16.20 -2.67
CA PRO A 264 -34.15 -15.42 -2.75
C PRO A 264 -34.54 -15.05 -4.18
N GLN A 265 -33.57 -14.85 -5.07
CA GLN A 265 -33.82 -14.58 -6.48
C GLN A 265 -34.36 -15.82 -7.20
N TYR A 266 -33.79 -16.99 -6.96
CA TYR A 266 -34.26 -18.23 -7.58
C TYR A 266 -35.65 -18.65 -7.09
N GLU A 267 -35.98 -18.41 -5.81
CA GLU A 267 -37.33 -18.63 -5.27
C GLU A 267 -38.39 -17.77 -5.99
N TYR A 268 -37.98 -16.64 -6.56
CA TYR A 268 -38.84 -15.73 -7.34
C TYR A 268 -38.82 -16.01 -8.85
N LEU A 269 -37.65 -16.31 -9.42
CA LEU A 269 -37.45 -16.48 -10.87
C LEU A 269 -38.00 -17.80 -11.41
N LEU A 270 -38.02 -18.85 -10.58
CA LEU A 270 -38.58 -20.14 -10.96
C LEU A 270 -40.11 -20.13 -10.74
N PRO A 271 -40.93 -20.17 -11.81
CA PRO A 271 -42.38 -20.11 -11.66
C PRO A 271 -42.87 -21.37 -10.96
N SER A 272 -43.69 -21.20 -9.91
CA SER A 272 -44.31 -22.31 -9.19
C SER A 272 -45.55 -21.84 -8.45
N SER A 273 -46.68 -22.52 -8.64
CA SER A 273 -47.94 -22.21 -7.95
C SER A 273 -47.89 -22.55 -6.45
N THR A 274 -46.94 -23.40 -6.03
CA THR A 274 -46.74 -23.81 -4.63
C THR A 274 -45.51 -23.18 -3.98
N GLY A 275 -44.82 -22.29 -4.69
CA GLY A 275 -43.49 -21.81 -4.31
C GLY A 275 -42.39 -22.82 -4.64
N VAL A 276 -41.14 -22.39 -4.50
CA VAL A 276 -39.93 -23.21 -4.69
C VAL A 276 -39.15 -23.21 -3.39
N GLU A 277 -38.71 -24.38 -2.95
CA GLU A 277 -37.91 -24.52 -1.73
C GLU A 277 -36.48 -24.94 -2.11
N LEU A 278 -35.50 -24.10 -1.75
CA LEU A 278 -34.09 -24.40 -1.93
C LEU A 278 -33.40 -24.65 -0.58
N GLU A 279 -32.60 -25.71 -0.52
CA GLU A 279 -31.75 -26.03 0.62
C GLU A 279 -30.29 -25.82 0.25
N LEU A 280 -29.52 -25.22 1.16
CA LEU A 280 -28.07 -25.08 1.01
C LEU A 280 -27.37 -26.37 1.49
N VAL A 281 -26.67 -27.05 0.59
CA VAL A 281 -26.04 -28.36 0.84
C VAL A 281 -24.53 -28.29 0.55
N SER A 282 -23.70 -28.95 1.35
CA SER A 282 -22.25 -29.04 1.09
C SER A 282 -21.95 -29.93 -0.12
N LEU A 283 -20.97 -29.54 -0.95
CA LEU A 283 -20.45 -30.39 -2.03
C LEU A 283 -19.82 -31.69 -1.48
N ASP A 284 -19.08 -31.58 -0.38
CA ASP A 284 -18.56 -32.70 0.41
C ASP A 284 -18.93 -32.49 1.89
N SER A 285 -19.76 -33.39 2.43
CA SER A 285 -20.21 -33.31 3.83
C SER A 285 -19.15 -33.70 4.84
N GLN A 286 -18.02 -34.26 4.40
CA GLN A 286 -16.91 -34.69 5.25
C GLN A 286 -15.83 -33.62 5.41
N GLN A 287 -15.88 -32.52 4.64
CA GLN A 287 -14.90 -31.44 4.68
C GLN A 287 -15.52 -30.17 5.26
N ASP A 288 -14.94 -29.65 6.33
CA ASP A 288 -15.41 -28.43 7.00
C ASP A 288 -15.29 -27.19 6.10
N ASP A 289 -14.30 -27.16 5.20
CA ASP A 289 -14.10 -26.09 4.23
C ASP A 289 -14.80 -26.35 2.89
N SER A 290 -15.71 -27.33 2.80
CA SER A 290 -16.45 -27.58 1.56
C SER A 290 -17.34 -26.38 1.19
N ALA A 291 -17.24 -25.94 -0.07
CA ALA A 291 -18.23 -25.04 -0.64
C ALA A 291 -19.61 -25.69 -0.68
N LYS A 292 -20.64 -24.87 -0.75
CA LYS A 292 -22.05 -25.25 -0.74
C LYS A 292 -22.73 -24.85 -2.04
N TYR A 293 -23.88 -25.47 -2.25
CA TYR A 293 -24.72 -25.29 -3.43
C TYR A 293 -26.19 -25.34 -3.05
N LEU A 294 -27.07 -24.86 -3.93
CA LEU A 294 -28.51 -24.90 -3.70
C LEU A 294 -29.10 -26.15 -4.33
N ASN A 295 -29.72 -27.00 -3.51
CA ASN A 295 -30.50 -28.14 -3.95
C ASN A 295 -31.99 -27.78 -3.91
N ILE A 296 -32.70 -27.98 -5.02
CA ILE A 296 -34.14 -27.71 -5.07
C ILE A 296 -34.88 -28.92 -4.49
N ARG A 297 -35.67 -28.67 -3.44
CA ARG A 297 -36.42 -29.71 -2.70
C ARG A 297 -37.84 -29.87 -3.22
N SER A 298 -38.48 -28.78 -3.61
CA SER A 298 -39.86 -28.77 -4.08
C SER A 298 -40.12 -27.62 -5.04
N GLY A 299 -41.28 -27.66 -5.72
CA GLY A 299 -41.68 -26.72 -6.77
C GLY A 299 -41.72 -27.37 -8.16
N TYR A 300 -42.52 -26.78 -9.05
CA TYR A 300 -42.68 -27.22 -10.43
C TYR A 300 -43.17 -26.06 -11.30
N SER A 301 -42.79 -26.07 -12.58
CA SER A 301 -43.52 -25.29 -13.60
C SER A 301 -44.74 -26.08 -14.05
N GLU A 302 -45.80 -25.38 -14.46
CA GLU A 302 -47.00 -25.96 -15.05
C GLU A 302 -47.39 -25.27 -16.35
N SER A 303 -47.97 -26.02 -17.29
CA SER A 303 -48.54 -25.46 -18.52
C SER A 303 -49.77 -24.59 -18.26
N ASP A 304 -50.19 -23.79 -19.25
CA ASP A 304 -51.41 -22.98 -19.15
C ASP A 304 -52.66 -23.85 -19.01
N GLU A 305 -52.73 -24.93 -19.78
CA GLU A 305 -53.86 -25.85 -19.85
C GLU A 305 -53.38 -27.32 -19.86
N PRO A 306 -54.20 -28.27 -19.40
CA PRO A 306 -53.95 -29.70 -19.57
C PRO A 306 -53.99 -30.10 -21.05
N VAL A 307 -53.28 -31.17 -21.43
CA VAL A 307 -53.46 -31.80 -22.74
C VAL A 307 -54.65 -32.74 -22.64
N GLN A 308 -55.62 -32.61 -23.52
CA GLN A 308 -56.78 -33.49 -23.57
C GLN A 308 -57.22 -33.75 -25.00
N TYR A 309 -57.25 -35.02 -25.40
CA TYR A 309 -57.76 -35.45 -26.70
C TYR A 309 -58.92 -36.43 -26.55
N LYS A 310 -59.79 -36.44 -27.57
CA LYS A 310 -60.92 -37.38 -27.65
C LYS A 310 -60.96 -38.01 -29.05
N ARG A 311 -61.00 -39.35 -29.11
CA ARG A 311 -61.14 -40.10 -30.36
C ARG A 311 -62.10 -41.27 -30.14
N GLY A 312 -63.23 -41.26 -30.86
CA GLY A 312 -64.30 -42.23 -30.65
C GLY A 312 -64.83 -42.20 -29.21
N ASN A 313 -64.85 -43.35 -28.55
CA ASN A 313 -65.28 -43.50 -27.17
C ASN A 313 -64.16 -43.24 -26.16
N TYR A 314 -62.94 -42.91 -26.60
CA TYR A 314 -61.82 -42.69 -25.70
C TYR A 314 -61.56 -41.21 -25.45
N THR A 315 -61.31 -40.87 -24.19
CA THR A 315 -60.78 -39.57 -23.75
C THR A 315 -59.45 -39.78 -23.04
N VAL A 316 -58.41 -39.06 -23.46
CA VAL A 316 -57.06 -39.14 -22.88
C VAL A 316 -56.66 -37.75 -22.42
N TRP A 317 -56.10 -37.63 -21.21
CA TRP A 317 -55.67 -36.34 -20.67
C TRP A 317 -54.45 -36.44 -19.76
N THR A 318 -53.73 -35.34 -19.57
CA THR A 318 -52.70 -35.21 -18.53
C THR A 318 -53.37 -35.08 -17.17
N GLY A 319 -53.00 -35.91 -16.20
CA GLY A 319 -53.62 -35.96 -14.88
C GLY A 319 -54.02 -37.36 -14.44
N LEU A 320 -54.88 -37.44 -13.43
CA LEU A 320 -55.30 -38.70 -12.82
C LEU A 320 -56.80 -38.96 -13.03
N VAL A 321 -57.20 -40.22 -12.86
CA VAL A 321 -58.59 -40.66 -12.72
C VAL A 321 -58.80 -41.00 -11.24
N LYS A 322 -59.83 -40.45 -10.57
CA LYS A 322 -60.16 -40.85 -9.19
C LYS A 322 -61.45 -41.67 -9.15
N TYR A 323 -61.41 -42.79 -8.43
CA TYR A 323 -62.53 -43.71 -8.26
C TYR A 323 -63.20 -43.55 -6.89
N ASN A 324 -64.37 -42.91 -6.85
CA ASN A 324 -65.20 -42.75 -5.64
C ASN A 324 -66.66 -43.14 -5.93
N GLY A 325 -66.90 -44.30 -6.56
CA GLY A 325 -68.26 -44.76 -6.88
C GLY A 325 -68.98 -44.01 -8.02
N ALA A 326 -68.44 -42.87 -8.45
CA ALA A 326 -68.64 -42.24 -9.75
C ALA A 326 -67.24 -41.96 -10.32
N THR A 327 -66.97 -42.31 -11.57
CA THR A 327 -65.66 -41.98 -12.17
C THR A 327 -65.59 -40.48 -12.44
N SER A 328 -64.55 -39.82 -11.96
CA SER A 328 -64.32 -38.38 -12.19
C SER A 328 -62.99 -38.14 -12.88
N ILE A 329 -63.01 -37.32 -13.92
CA ILE A 329 -61.83 -36.85 -14.65
C ILE A 329 -61.22 -35.69 -13.86
N TRP A 330 -59.93 -35.78 -13.54
CA TRP A 330 -59.16 -34.69 -12.95
C TRP A 330 -58.05 -34.28 -13.93
N PRO A 331 -58.35 -33.37 -14.88
CA PRO A 331 -57.34 -32.80 -15.75
C PRO A 331 -56.30 -32.04 -14.92
N GLU A 332 -55.04 -32.33 -15.14
CA GLU A 332 -53.91 -31.61 -14.56
C GLU A 332 -53.07 -31.03 -15.69
N LYS A 333 -52.61 -29.80 -15.48
CA LYS A 333 -51.59 -29.17 -16.33
C LYS A 333 -50.35 -30.07 -16.41
N VAL A 334 -49.60 -29.95 -17.50
CA VAL A 334 -48.30 -30.61 -17.63
C VAL A 334 -47.36 -29.99 -16.61
N LYS A 335 -46.73 -30.80 -15.76
CA LYS A 335 -45.86 -30.33 -14.67
C LYS A 335 -44.42 -30.74 -14.92
N VAL A 336 -43.50 -29.79 -14.81
CA VAL A 336 -42.05 -30.04 -14.82
C VAL A 336 -41.52 -29.79 -13.41
N PRO A 337 -41.30 -30.85 -12.60
CA PRO A 337 -40.80 -30.68 -11.24
C PRO A 337 -39.37 -30.16 -11.25
N TYR A 338 -39.03 -29.35 -10.25
CA TYR A 338 -37.66 -28.88 -10.01
C TYR A 338 -36.92 -29.74 -8.98
N SER A 339 -37.63 -30.56 -8.21
CA SER A 339 -37.07 -31.36 -7.13
C SER A 339 -35.97 -32.30 -7.63
N GLY A 340 -34.76 -32.15 -7.10
CA GLY A 340 -33.57 -32.90 -7.53
C GLY A 340 -32.67 -32.15 -8.52
N MET A 341 -33.11 -31.00 -9.04
CA MET A 341 -32.22 -30.04 -9.71
C MET A 341 -31.42 -29.23 -8.69
N TYR A 342 -30.29 -28.66 -9.13
CA TYR A 342 -29.38 -27.92 -8.29
C TYR A 342 -28.75 -26.71 -8.99
N ILE A 343 -28.26 -25.76 -8.18
CA ILE A 343 -27.41 -24.63 -8.59
C ILE A 343 -26.07 -24.75 -7.87
N LYS A 344 -24.98 -24.99 -8.62
CA LYS A 344 -23.63 -25.27 -8.08
C LYS A 344 -22.57 -24.31 -8.60
N PRO A 345 -21.56 -23.97 -7.79
CA PRO A 345 -20.35 -23.31 -8.28
C PRO A 345 -19.48 -24.31 -9.05
N GLU A 346 -18.91 -23.88 -10.17
CA GLU A 346 -17.91 -24.60 -10.95
C GLU A 346 -16.84 -23.64 -11.49
N ARG A 347 -15.83 -23.34 -10.67
CA ARG A 347 -14.62 -22.57 -11.02
C ARG A 347 -14.85 -21.22 -11.69
N GLU A 348 -15.27 -21.21 -12.94
CA GLU A 348 -15.53 -20.04 -13.78
C GLU A 348 -17.03 -19.72 -13.92
N LYS A 349 -17.93 -20.62 -13.54
CA LYS A 349 -19.37 -20.49 -13.79
C LYS A 349 -20.23 -21.04 -12.66
N ILE A 350 -21.49 -20.64 -12.66
CA ILE A 350 -22.56 -21.23 -11.85
C ILE A 350 -23.37 -22.13 -12.78
N ILE A 351 -23.57 -23.38 -12.40
CA ILE A 351 -24.35 -24.35 -13.16
C ILE A 351 -25.72 -24.54 -12.53
N PHE A 352 -26.77 -24.43 -13.34
CA PHE A 352 -28.09 -24.98 -13.07
C PHE A 352 -28.26 -26.29 -13.85
N SER A 353 -28.47 -27.42 -13.16
CA SER A 353 -28.68 -28.72 -13.80
C SER A 353 -29.46 -29.69 -12.91
N GLY A 354 -30.12 -30.67 -13.52
CA GLY A 354 -30.67 -31.85 -12.84
C GLY A 354 -29.90 -33.13 -13.14
N VAL A 355 -28.81 -33.06 -13.91
CA VAL A 355 -28.00 -34.23 -14.26
C VAL A 355 -27.27 -34.73 -13.01
N GLY A 356 -27.53 -35.98 -12.65
CA GLY A 356 -26.95 -36.63 -11.48
C GLY A 356 -25.44 -36.90 -11.63
N ASN A 357 -24.78 -37.24 -10.52
CA ASN A 357 -23.32 -37.42 -10.44
C ASN A 357 -22.73 -38.44 -11.44
N ASN A 358 -23.52 -39.42 -11.90
CA ASN A 358 -23.12 -40.43 -12.88
C ASN A 358 -23.51 -40.06 -14.32
N SER A 359 -23.65 -38.76 -14.61
CA SER A 359 -24.20 -38.25 -15.88
C SER A 359 -25.60 -38.78 -16.20
N GLN A 360 -26.36 -39.13 -15.16
CA GLN A 360 -27.74 -39.60 -15.31
C GLN A 360 -28.64 -38.40 -15.58
N SER A 361 -29.40 -38.45 -16.67
CA SER A 361 -30.39 -37.43 -17.01
C SER A 361 -31.37 -37.21 -15.87
N TYR A 362 -31.80 -35.97 -15.69
CA TYR A 362 -32.89 -35.65 -14.76
C TYR A 362 -34.16 -36.33 -15.25
N HIS A 363 -34.80 -37.16 -14.42
CA HIS A 363 -35.98 -37.95 -14.80
C HIS A 363 -37.21 -37.53 -14.00
N PHE A 364 -38.35 -37.41 -14.69
CA PHE A 364 -39.66 -37.28 -14.07
C PHE A 364 -40.74 -37.91 -14.93
N SER A 365 -41.89 -38.20 -14.32
CA SER A 365 -43.03 -38.80 -15.02
C SER A 365 -44.24 -37.88 -15.00
N GLN A 366 -44.92 -37.74 -16.14
CA GLN A 366 -46.22 -37.09 -16.26
C GLN A 366 -47.33 -38.15 -16.21
N SER A 367 -48.27 -38.02 -15.28
CA SER A 367 -49.44 -38.90 -15.20
C SER A 367 -50.40 -38.65 -16.36
N VAL A 368 -50.98 -39.73 -16.89
CA VAL A 368 -51.95 -39.73 -17.99
C VAL A 368 -53.17 -40.57 -17.61
N GLY A 369 -54.34 -39.95 -17.68
CA GLY A 369 -55.63 -40.62 -17.52
C GLY A 369 -56.19 -41.05 -18.87
N VAL A 370 -56.68 -42.29 -18.96
CA VAL A 370 -57.39 -42.81 -20.15
C VAL A 370 -58.75 -43.32 -19.70
N LEU A 371 -59.81 -42.88 -20.38
CA LEU A 371 -61.19 -43.34 -20.18
C LEU A 371 -61.75 -43.87 -21.50
N GLU A 372 -62.28 -45.09 -21.46
CA GLU A 372 -63.06 -45.74 -22.53
C GLU A 372 -64.56 -45.65 -22.19
N ASP A 373 -65.39 -45.19 -23.12
CA ASP A 373 -66.84 -44.94 -22.97
C ASP A 373 -67.21 -43.76 -22.02
N SER A 374 -68.38 -43.84 -21.38
CA SER A 374 -68.94 -42.78 -20.53
C SER A 374 -68.49 -42.92 -19.07
N LEU A 375 -68.56 -41.82 -18.31
CA LEU A 375 -68.24 -41.79 -16.87
C LEU A 375 -69.07 -42.75 -15.99
N ILE A 376 -70.11 -43.37 -16.56
CA ILE A 376 -71.05 -44.26 -15.85
C ILE A 376 -70.76 -45.74 -16.16
N THR A 377 -70.19 -46.06 -17.33
CA THR A 377 -70.03 -47.43 -17.85
C THR A 377 -68.61 -47.78 -18.27
N GLY A 378 -67.68 -46.83 -18.19
CA GLY A 378 -66.37 -46.92 -18.82
C GLY A 378 -65.27 -47.62 -18.03
N HIS A 379 -64.28 -48.13 -18.77
CA HIS A 379 -63.02 -48.64 -18.22
C HIS A 379 -61.99 -47.51 -18.15
N TYR A 380 -61.21 -47.45 -17.07
CA TYR A 380 -60.17 -46.44 -16.89
C TYR A 380 -58.80 -47.08 -16.62
N SER A 381 -57.75 -46.41 -17.06
CA SER A 381 -56.36 -46.79 -16.73
C SER A 381 -55.51 -45.55 -16.41
N GLU A 382 -54.59 -45.73 -15.47
CA GLU A 382 -53.57 -44.74 -15.12
C GLU A 382 -52.26 -45.12 -15.83
N ASN A 383 -51.74 -44.21 -16.64
CA ASN A 383 -50.52 -44.38 -17.40
C ASN A 383 -49.54 -43.25 -17.07
N LYS A 384 -48.28 -43.38 -17.51
CA LYS A 384 -47.24 -42.36 -17.31
C LYS A 384 -46.42 -42.15 -18.57
N ILE A 385 -45.97 -40.93 -18.79
CA ILE A 385 -44.96 -40.58 -19.80
C ILE A 385 -43.70 -40.17 -19.06
N ASP A 386 -42.61 -40.88 -19.29
CA ASP A 386 -41.31 -40.56 -18.70
C ASP A 386 -40.56 -39.54 -19.56
N PHE A 387 -40.18 -38.44 -18.91
CA PHE A 387 -39.39 -37.36 -19.49
C PHE A 387 -38.01 -37.33 -18.86
N TYR A 388 -37.04 -36.95 -19.67
CA TYR A 388 -35.67 -36.73 -19.24
C TYR A 388 -35.17 -35.36 -19.70
N VAL A 389 -34.49 -34.65 -18.81
CA VAL A 389 -33.80 -33.39 -19.10
C VAL A 389 -32.30 -33.62 -18.99
N ASP A 390 -31.59 -33.32 -20.06
CA ASP A 390 -30.15 -33.43 -20.20
C ASP A 390 -29.50 -32.05 -20.30
N GLY A 391 -28.22 -31.95 -19.92
CA GLY A 391 -27.43 -30.72 -20.03
C GLY A 391 -27.56 -29.78 -18.83
N SER A 392 -27.18 -28.52 -19.05
CA SER A 392 -27.13 -27.47 -18.03
C SER A 392 -27.44 -26.09 -18.60
N ILE A 393 -27.74 -25.16 -17.71
CA ILE A 393 -27.64 -23.73 -17.97
C ILE A 393 -26.41 -23.24 -17.23
N ASP A 394 -25.43 -22.75 -17.99
CA ASP A 394 -24.16 -22.28 -17.47
C ASP A 394 -24.20 -20.75 -17.39
N ILE A 395 -23.95 -20.19 -16.21
CA ILE A 395 -23.97 -18.75 -15.94
C ILE A 395 -22.56 -18.31 -15.56
N THR A 396 -21.91 -17.57 -16.46
CA THR A 396 -20.51 -17.13 -16.32
C THR A 396 -20.47 -15.66 -15.94
N PRO A 397 -19.99 -15.29 -14.74
CA PRO A 397 -19.76 -13.90 -14.39
C PRO A 397 -18.54 -13.34 -15.15
N THR A 398 -18.66 -12.10 -15.59
CA THR A 398 -17.60 -11.34 -16.28
C THR A 398 -17.61 -9.90 -15.76
N VAL A 399 -16.46 -9.23 -15.73
CA VAL A 399 -16.37 -7.81 -15.35
C VAL A 399 -16.28 -6.98 -16.63
N ILE A 400 -17.14 -5.96 -16.79
CA ILE A 400 -17.25 -5.21 -18.05
C ILE A 400 -16.80 -3.73 -17.98
N SER A 401 -17.14 -2.97 -16.94
CA SER A 401 -16.61 -1.61 -16.69
C SER A 401 -17.00 -1.12 -15.31
N ASN A 402 -16.15 -0.35 -14.61
CA ASN A 402 -16.43 0.22 -13.29
C ASN A 402 -16.96 -0.82 -12.27
N ASP A 403 -16.34 -2.00 -12.21
CA ASP A 403 -16.68 -3.07 -11.27
C ASP A 403 -18.06 -3.71 -11.48
N GLU A 404 -18.74 -3.41 -12.59
CA GLU A 404 -20.01 -4.04 -12.93
C GLU A 404 -19.80 -5.50 -13.37
N ILE A 405 -20.44 -6.41 -12.65
CA ILE A 405 -20.47 -7.84 -12.99
C ILE A 405 -21.64 -8.12 -13.94
N LYS A 406 -21.31 -8.50 -15.17
CA LYS A 406 -22.26 -9.02 -16.16
C LYS A 406 -22.28 -10.54 -16.12
N LEU A 407 -23.47 -11.11 -16.20
CA LEU A 407 -23.66 -12.56 -16.30
C LEU A 407 -23.94 -12.95 -17.76
N GLU A 408 -23.11 -13.85 -18.29
CA GLU A 408 -23.32 -14.46 -19.60
C GLU A 408 -23.86 -15.87 -19.42
N SER A 409 -24.97 -16.17 -20.08
CA SER A 409 -25.61 -17.49 -19.98
C SER A 409 -25.45 -18.30 -21.25
N HIS A 410 -25.12 -19.57 -21.10
CA HIS A 410 -25.16 -20.56 -22.16
C HIS A 410 -26.23 -21.60 -21.83
N TYR A 411 -27.28 -21.65 -22.66
CA TYR A 411 -28.37 -22.58 -22.52
C TYR A 411 -28.07 -23.88 -23.29
N GLY A 412 -27.80 -24.96 -22.56
CA GLY A 412 -27.47 -26.28 -23.12
C GLY A 412 -28.46 -27.37 -22.72
N MET A 413 -29.65 -27.03 -22.20
CA MET A 413 -30.63 -28.02 -21.78
C MET A 413 -31.41 -28.59 -22.97
N SER A 414 -31.69 -29.89 -22.92
CA SER A 414 -32.51 -30.58 -23.91
C SER A 414 -33.45 -31.57 -23.25
N THR A 415 -34.62 -31.79 -23.86
CA THR A 415 -35.64 -32.71 -23.35
C THR A 415 -35.76 -33.92 -24.28
N ARG A 416 -35.93 -35.09 -23.67
CA ARG A 416 -36.26 -36.36 -24.35
C ARG A 416 -37.34 -37.08 -23.57
N TYR A 417 -38.05 -38.00 -24.23
CA TYR A 417 -39.12 -38.78 -23.62
C TYR A 417 -39.05 -40.23 -24.09
N ASP A 418 -39.54 -41.15 -23.26
CA ASP A 418 -39.60 -42.56 -23.62
C ASP A 418 -40.79 -42.82 -24.57
N LYS A 419 -40.50 -43.16 -25.83
CA LYS A 419 -41.49 -43.55 -26.84
C LYS A 419 -41.97 -45.01 -26.69
N GLN A 420 -41.25 -45.84 -25.94
CA GLN A 420 -41.52 -47.27 -25.79
C GLN A 420 -42.27 -47.61 -24.48
N GLY A 421 -42.23 -46.72 -23.48
CA GLY A 421 -42.84 -46.93 -22.16
C GLY A 421 -44.35 -46.65 -22.02
N ALA A 422 -45.00 -46.05 -23.02
CA ALA A 422 -46.44 -45.75 -22.97
C ALA A 422 -47.36 -46.97 -23.19
N SER A 423 -46.76 -48.16 -23.39
CA SER A 423 -47.39 -49.32 -24.00
C SER A 423 -48.52 -49.93 -23.14
N GLY A 424 -49.73 -49.42 -23.36
CA GLY A 424 -50.96 -50.07 -22.96
C GLY A 424 -52.16 -49.63 -23.80
N TRP A 425 -52.27 -48.34 -24.10
CA TRP A 425 -53.49 -47.76 -24.68
C TRP A 425 -53.39 -47.40 -26.18
N GLY A 426 -52.19 -47.22 -26.75
CA GLY A 426 -52.06 -47.05 -28.20
C GLY A 426 -52.59 -48.21 -29.03
N GLY A 427 -52.54 -49.44 -28.48
CA GLY A 427 -53.14 -50.63 -29.10
C GLY A 427 -54.68 -50.60 -29.15
N LEU A 428 -55.33 -49.79 -28.30
CA LEU A 428 -56.79 -49.70 -28.19
C LEU A 428 -57.36 -48.53 -29.02
N ILE A 429 -56.63 -47.41 -29.11
CA ILE A 429 -57.11 -46.15 -29.74
C ILE A 429 -56.45 -45.90 -31.12
N GLY A 430 -55.27 -46.47 -31.34
CA GLY A 430 -54.45 -46.32 -32.55
C GLY A 430 -53.08 -45.68 -32.24
N PRO A 431 -51.96 -46.20 -32.79
CA PRO A 431 -50.61 -45.74 -32.46
C PRO A 431 -50.35 -44.29 -32.87
N ASP A 432 -50.98 -43.81 -33.94
CA ASP A 432 -50.85 -42.41 -34.40
C ASP A 432 -51.44 -41.43 -33.38
N PHE A 433 -52.51 -41.82 -32.66
CA PHE A 433 -53.15 -40.98 -31.64
C PHE A 433 -52.30 -40.88 -30.37
N GLU A 434 -51.68 -41.99 -29.97
CA GLU A 434 -50.75 -42.02 -28.85
C GLU A 434 -49.52 -41.16 -29.14
N SER A 435 -48.93 -41.30 -30.33
CA SER A 435 -47.82 -40.45 -30.76
C SER A 435 -48.23 -38.97 -30.76
N GLU A 436 -49.40 -38.61 -31.31
CA GLU A 436 -49.87 -37.22 -31.35
C GLU A 436 -50.01 -36.61 -29.95
N PHE A 437 -50.59 -37.35 -28.99
CA PHE A 437 -50.75 -36.91 -27.60
C PHE A 437 -49.40 -36.75 -26.89
N ILE A 438 -48.51 -37.72 -27.03
CA ILE A 438 -47.18 -37.69 -26.42
C ILE A 438 -46.35 -36.57 -27.04
N ASP A 439 -46.36 -36.42 -28.36
CA ASP A 439 -45.64 -35.37 -29.08
C ASP A 439 -46.12 -33.98 -28.65
N LYS A 440 -47.44 -33.79 -28.47
CA LYS A 440 -47.99 -32.53 -27.93
C LYS A 440 -47.56 -32.26 -26.50
N THR A 441 -47.59 -33.29 -25.64
CA THR A 441 -47.14 -33.17 -24.25
C THR A 441 -45.64 -32.87 -24.17
N ALA A 442 -44.84 -33.52 -25.02
CA ALA A 442 -43.40 -33.31 -25.13
C ALA A 442 -43.05 -31.92 -25.66
N GLU A 443 -43.83 -31.39 -26.61
CA GLU A 443 -43.70 -30.01 -27.09
C GLU A 443 -43.93 -29.00 -25.96
N ILE A 444 -44.93 -29.25 -25.10
CA ILE A 444 -45.19 -28.42 -23.92
C ILE A 444 -44.05 -28.52 -22.90
N VAL A 445 -43.60 -29.74 -22.55
CA VAL A 445 -42.46 -29.93 -21.64
C VAL A 445 -41.20 -29.23 -22.17
N LYS A 446 -40.93 -29.36 -23.47
CA LYS A 446 -39.83 -28.66 -24.12
C LYS A 446 -39.98 -27.15 -24.00
N GLY A 447 -41.16 -26.60 -24.29
CA GLY A 447 -41.42 -25.16 -24.16
C GLY A 447 -41.24 -24.65 -22.72
N VAL A 448 -41.71 -25.41 -21.74
CA VAL A 448 -41.50 -25.12 -20.30
C VAL A 448 -40.01 -25.12 -19.94
N VAL A 449 -39.26 -26.13 -20.38
CA VAL A 449 -37.82 -26.21 -20.12
C VAL A 449 -37.06 -25.07 -20.81
N GLU A 450 -37.39 -24.74 -22.06
CA GLU A 450 -36.76 -23.67 -22.83
C GLU A 450 -37.13 -22.26 -22.36
N THR A 451 -38.28 -22.09 -21.69
CA THR A 451 -38.78 -20.77 -21.28
C THR A 451 -38.66 -20.54 -19.77
N ASP A 452 -39.22 -21.42 -18.97
CA ASP A 452 -39.36 -21.22 -17.52
C ASP A 452 -38.06 -21.50 -16.79
N LEU A 453 -37.37 -22.60 -17.12
CA LEU A 453 -36.05 -22.88 -16.54
C LEU A 453 -35.01 -21.88 -17.03
N ALA A 454 -35.17 -21.30 -18.22
CA ALA A 454 -34.29 -20.23 -18.69
C ALA A 454 -34.35 -18.96 -17.81
N ASN A 455 -35.39 -18.79 -16.99
CA ASN A 455 -35.46 -17.67 -16.03
C ASN A 455 -34.33 -17.69 -15.00
N VAL A 456 -33.69 -18.84 -14.73
CA VAL A 456 -32.53 -18.91 -13.81
C VAL A 456 -31.36 -18.06 -14.29
N ALA A 457 -31.26 -17.79 -15.60
CA ALA A 457 -30.23 -16.93 -16.15
C ALA A 457 -30.48 -15.42 -15.93
N LYS A 458 -31.66 -15.04 -15.39
CA LYS A 458 -32.06 -13.65 -15.16
C LYS A 458 -31.63 -13.09 -13.80
N ILE A 459 -30.77 -13.80 -13.06
CA ILE A 459 -30.23 -13.34 -11.78
C ILE A 459 -29.38 -12.07 -11.96
N GLN A 460 -29.24 -11.30 -10.87
CA GLN A 460 -28.45 -10.08 -10.80
C GLN A 460 -27.51 -10.12 -9.59
N LEU A 461 -26.34 -9.47 -9.73
CA LEU A 461 -25.30 -9.41 -8.71
C LEU A 461 -24.98 -7.96 -8.27
N ASP A 462 -25.95 -7.06 -8.42
CA ASP A 462 -25.80 -5.62 -8.21
C ASP A 462 -25.23 -5.26 -6.82
N SER A 463 -25.60 -6.02 -5.79
CA SER A 463 -25.11 -5.82 -4.42
C SER A 463 -23.60 -6.01 -4.26
N ILE A 464 -22.98 -6.83 -5.13
CA ILE A 464 -21.53 -7.10 -5.14
C ILE A 464 -20.80 -5.95 -5.82
N SER A 465 -21.24 -5.55 -7.01
CA SER A 465 -20.70 -4.40 -7.75
C SER A 465 -20.78 -3.12 -6.91
N LEU A 466 -21.88 -2.94 -6.17
CA LEU A 466 -22.09 -1.78 -5.30
C LEU A 466 -21.15 -1.78 -4.08
N PHE A 467 -20.73 -2.96 -3.59
CA PHE A 467 -19.95 -3.07 -2.36
C PHE A 467 -18.61 -2.34 -2.44
N ALA A 468 -17.80 -2.67 -3.44
CA ALA A 468 -16.46 -2.11 -3.59
C ALA A 468 -16.51 -0.58 -3.77
N VAL A 469 -17.43 -0.10 -4.60
CA VAL A 469 -17.61 1.32 -4.91
C VAL A 469 -18.10 2.12 -3.70
N ASN A 470 -19.09 1.61 -2.97
CA ASN A 470 -19.73 2.39 -1.91
C ASN A 470 -19.10 2.22 -0.54
N HIS A 471 -18.46 1.08 -0.29
CA HIS A 471 -18.02 0.72 1.04
C HIS A 471 -16.51 0.69 1.20
N LEU A 472 -15.72 0.34 0.17
CA LEU A 472 -14.26 0.27 0.26
C LEU A 472 -13.59 1.42 -0.49
N LEU A 473 -13.32 2.51 0.22
CA LEU A 473 -12.75 3.72 -0.37
C LEU A 473 -11.27 3.86 -0.03
N PHE A 474 -10.49 4.40 -0.95
CA PHE A 474 -9.08 4.68 -0.73
C PHE A 474 -8.82 6.20 -0.75
N PRO A 475 -7.83 6.68 0.02
CA PRO A 475 -7.50 8.10 0.07
C PRO A 475 -7.01 8.59 -1.31
N GLU A 476 -6.95 9.92 -1.48
CA GLU A 476 -6.35 10.57 -2.68
C GLU A 476 -7.05 10.21 -4.01
N SER A 477 -8.37 10.01 -3.95
CA SER A 477 -9.20 9.65 -5.10
C SER A 477 -8.68 8.38 -5.80
N ASN A 478 -8.43 7.33 -5.02
CA ASN A 478 -8.17 5.99 -5.54
C ASN A 478 -9.38 5.09 -5.23
N TYR A 479 -9.58 4.08 -6.07
CA TYR A 479 -10.62 3.06 -5.91
C TYR A 479 -10.05 1.70 -6.32
N LEU A 480 -10.77 0.65 -5.96
CA LEU A 480 -10.47 -0.71 -6.37
C LEU A 480 -11.20 -1.01 -7.66
N GLU A 481 -10.47 -1.37 -8.71
CA GLU A 481 -11.02 -1.76 -10.01
C GLU A 481 -10.77 -3.24 -10.27
N PHE A 482 -11.81 -4.02 -10.55
CA PHE A 482 -11.73 -5.43 -10.93
C PHE A 482 -11.85 -5.60 -12.43
N ASP A 483 -11.18 -6.63 -12.95
CA ASP A 483 -11.28 -7.04 -14.36
C ASP A 483 -11.47 -8.56 -14.52
N LYS A 484 -11.40 -9.31 -13.42
CA LYS A 484 -11.55 -10.77 -13.38
C LYS A 484 -12.42 -11.19 -12.22
N VAL A 485 -13.27 -12.17 -12.47
CA VAL A 485 -14.15 -12.78 -11.48
C VAL A 485 -14.23 -14.28 -11.71
N TYR A 486 -14.25 -15.05 -10.62
CA TYR A 486 -14.36 -16.50 -10.60
C TYR A 486 -15.30 -16.93 -9.47
N VAL A 487 -15.86 -18.14 -9.58
CA VAL A 487 -16.75 -18.77 -8.57
C VAL A 487 -16.33 -20.22 -8.25
N PRO A 488 -15.07 -20.47 -7.84
CA PRO A 488 -14.58 -21.81 -7.51
C PRO A 488 -15.22 -22.44 -6.27
N GLY A 489 -15.67 -21.61 -5.35
CA GLY A 489 -16.41 -22.00 -4.16
C GLY A 489 -16.90 -20.71 -3.52
N ASP A 490 -15.97 -19.99 -2.91
CA ASP A 490 -16.12 -18.54 -2.73
C ASP A 490 -15.98 -17.83 -4.08
N MET A 491 -16.67 -16.69 -4.23
CA MET A 491 -16.48 -15.82 -5.39
C MET A 491 -15.24 -14.97 -5.18
N VAL A 492 -14.37 -14.91 -6.19
CA VAL A 492 -13.09 -14.20 -6.12
C VAL A 492 -13.05 -13.17 -7.25
N LEU A 493 -12.81 -11.91 -6.90
CA LEU A 493 -12.60 -10.81 -7.83
C LEU A 493 -11.15 -10.35 -7.72
N PHE A 494 -10.43 -10.33 -8.83
CA PHE A 494 -9.07 -9.82 -8.91
C PHE A 494 -9.06 -8.45 -9.57
N GLY A 495 -8.18 -7.58 -9.08
CA GLY A 495 -8.15 -6.20 -9.52
C GLY A 495 -6.95 -5.42 -9.02
N ASP A 496 -7.03 -4.12 -9.21
CA ASP A 496 -5.96 -3.19 -8.89
C ASP A 496 -6.47 -1.92 -8.23
N ILE A 497 -5.69 -1.39 -7.28
CA ILE A 497 -5.94 -0.06 -6.74
C ILE A 497 -5.38 0.97 -7.72
N SER A 498 -6.27 1.81 -8.22
CA SER A 498 -5.96 2.80 -9.25
C SER A 498 -6.56 4.17 -8.92
N PRO A 499 -5.91 5.27 -9.35
CA PRO A 499 -6.51 6.59 -9.32
C PRO A 499 -7.83 6.65 -10.09
N THR A 500 -8.81 7.43 -9.62
CA THR A 500 -10.00 7.74 -10.41
C THR A 500 -9.61 8.47 -11.69
N SER A 501 -10.25 8.12 -12.81
CA SER A 501 -10.05 8.79 -14.11
C SER A 501 -10.34 10.30 -14.08
N THR A 502 -11.08 10.75 -13.08
CA THR A 502 -11.43 12.16 -12.83
C THR A 502 -10.47 12.89 -11.88
N ALA A 503 -9.53 12.20 -11.22
CA ALA A 503 -8.61 12.84 -10.29
C ALA A 503 -7.66 13.77 -11.04
N PHE A 504 -7.48 14.99 -10.55
CA PHE A 504 -6.44 15.90 -11.06
C PHE A 504 -5.13 15.62 -10.31
N LYS A 505 -4.11 15.14 -11.01
CA LYS A 505 -2.83 14.70 -10.42
C LYS A 505 -1.64 15.20 -11.25
N ILE A 506 -0.51 15.42 -10.56
CA ILE A 506 0.81 15.54 -11.20
C ILE A 506 1.37 14.12 -11.37
N ASN A 507 1.97 13.83 -12.52
CA ASN A 507 2.47 12.49 -12.84
C ASN A 507 3.70 12.13 -11.99
N ASP A 508 4.62 13.08 -11.78
CA ASP A 508 5.80 12.91 -10.92
C ASP A 508 5.53 13.45 -9.51
N LEU A 509 5.11 12.60 -8.58
CA LEU A 509 4.77 13.01 -7.21
C LEU A 509 5.99 13.36 -6.36
N GLN A 510 7.09 12.64 -6.56
CA GLN A 510 8.36 12.88 -5.89
C GLN A 510 9.52 12.89 -6.86
N LEU A 511 10.47 13.81 -6.64
CA LEU A 511 11.69 13.91 -7.44
C LEU A 511 12.86 14.28 -6.54
N THR A 512 14.02 13.67 -6.75
CA THR A 512 15.28 14.13 -6.15
C THR A 512 16.21 14.57 -7.26
N MET A 513 16.65 15.83 -7.25
CA MET A 513 17.46 16.39 -8.33
C MET A 513 18.53 17.36 -7.80
N PRO A 514 19.71 17.45 -8.42
CA PRO A 514 20.72 18.43 -8.04
C PRO A 514 20.37 19.83 -8.55
N VAL A 515 21.00 20.85 -7.97
CA VAL A 515 20.96 22.25 -8.47
C VAL A 515 21.33 22.37 -9.95
N SER A 516 20.95 23.49 -10.57
CA SER A 516 21.20 23.80 -11.99
C SER A 516 20.59 22.82 -13.00
N THR A 517 19.66 21.96 -12.58
CA THR A 517 18.95 21.05 -13.47
C THR A 517 17.53 21.53 -13.76
N LYS A 518 16.91 20.93 -14.77
CA LYS A 518 15.54 21.23 -15.18
C LYS A 518 14.70 19.96 -15.19
N HIS A 519 13.43 20.10 -14.86
CA HIS A 519 12.44 19.02 -14.96
C HIS A 519 11.12 19.58 -15.47
N LYS A 520 10.45 18.83 -16.34
CA LYS A 520 9.13 19.22 -16.83
C LYS A 520 8.06 18.46 -16.07
N PHE A 521 7.27 19.17 -15.28
CA PHE A 521 6.11 18.57 -14.64
C PHE A 521 4.94 18.51 -15.62
N THR A 522 4.19 17.42 -15.52
CA THR A 522 2.99 17.19 -16.33
C THR A 522 1.86 16.68 -15.45
N THR A 523 0.63 16.93 -15.87
CA THR A 523 -0.57 16.39 -15.24
C THR A 523 -1.09 15.19 -16.00
N ASN A 524 -1.92 14.38 -15.34
CA ASN A 524 -2.61 13.26 -15.98
C ASN A 524 -3.71 13.70 -16.97
N THR A 525 -4.01 15.00 -17.06
CA THR A 525 -4.97 15.59 -17.98
C THR A 525 -4.30 16.59 -18.92
N ASN A 526 -4.93 16.84 -20.08
CA ASN A 526 -4.53 17.89 -21.03
C ASN A 526 -5.15 19.26 -20.70
N ALA A 527 -5.55 19.48 -19.44
CA ALA A 527 -6.16 20.73 -19.03
C ALA A 527 -5.14 21.88 -19.05
N THR A 528 -5.63 23.12 -19.14
CA THR A 528 -4.79 24.29 -18.91
C THR A 528 -4.53 24.42 -17.41
N VAL A 529 -3.27 24.46 -17.03
CA VAL A 529 -2.82 24.42 -15.63
C VAL A 529 -1.96 25.64 -15.33
N ASN A 530 -2.19 26.26 -14.19
CA ASN A 530 -1.33 27.29 -13.62
C ASN A 530 -0.36 26.63 -12.63
N TRP A 531 0.94 26.78 -12.87
CA TRP A 531 2.00 26.20 -12.04
C TRP A 531 2.62 27.20 -11.08
N SER A 532 2.94 26.76 -9.86
CA SER A 532 3.68 27.54 -8.87
C SER A 532 4.62 26.66 -8.04
N ILE A 533 5.55 27.30 -7.33
CA ILE A 533 6.46 26.64 -6.39
C ILE A 533 6.43 27.33 -5.03
N THR A 534 6.72 26.57 -3.98
CA THR A 534 6.95 27.07 -2.63
C THR A 534 8.05 26.26 -1.95
N PRO A 535 9.09 26.89 -1.37
CA PRO A 535 9.42 28.32 -1.39
C PRO A 535 9.85 28.85 -2.78
N ALA A 536 9.66 30.14 -3.03
CA ALA A 536 9.92 30.76 -4.34
C ALA A 536 11.42 30.96 -4.62
N GLU A 537 12.25 31.05 -3.59
CA GLU A 537 13.71 31.14 -3.72
C GLU A 537 14.35 29.82 -4.18
N LEU A 538 13.63 28.70 -4.13
CA LEU A 538 14.13 27.39 -4.55
C LEU A 538 13.91 27.14 -6.06
N GLY A 539 14.09 28.16 -6.89
CA GLY A 539 14.09 28.06 -8.35
C GLY A 539 12.99 28.85 -9.04
N SER A 540 12.62 28.44 -10.25
CA SER A 540 11.52 29.05 -11.01
C SER A 540 10.76 27.99 -11.80
N ILE A 541 9.44 28.11 -11.88
CA ILE A 541 8.60 27.29 -12.75
C ILE A 541 7.89 28.18 -13.76
N ASP A 542 7.87 27.78 -15.02
CA ASP A 542 7.01 28.43 -16.01
C ASP A 542 5.54 28.10 -15.71
N ALA A 543 4.75 29.16 -15.45
CA ALA A 543 3.38 29.05 -14.98
C ALA A 543 2.43 28.33 -15.94
N ASN A 544 2.77 28.19 -17.24
CA ASN A 544 1.89 27.61 -18.25
C ASN A 544 2.36 26.24 -18.75
N THR A 545 3.67 25.99 -18.72
CA THR A 545 4.27 24.77 -19.30
C THR A 545 4.70 23.75 -18.27
N GLY A 546 4.86 24.15 -16.99
CA GLY A 546 5.35 23.26 -15.93
C GLY A 546 6.86 23.02 -15.98
N ASP A 547 7.60 23.78 -16.79
CA ASP A 547 9.06 23.67 -16.87
C ASP A 547 9.71 24.29 -15.63
N TYR A 548 10.15 23.44 -14.71
CA TYR A 548 10.86 23.82 -13.49
C TYR A 548 12.36 23.88 -13.74
N THR A 549 12.99 24.95 -13.25
CA THR A 549 14.45 25.14 -13.24
C THR A 549 14.92 25.29 -11.79
N ALA A 550 15.74 24.35 -11.34
CA ALA A 550 16.37 24.41 -10.03
C ALA A 550 17.35 25.59 -9.97
N PRO A 551 17.53 26.22 -8.79
CA PRO A 551 18.48 27.31 -8.59
C PRO A 551 19.92 26.83 -8.87
N THR A 552 20.83 27.78 -9.08
CA THR A 552 22.24 27.45 -9.35
C THR A 552 23.00 26.97 -8.12
N LYS A 553 22.54 27.40 -6.94
CA LYS A 553 23.12 27.07 -5.63
C LYS A 553 22.04 27.12 -4.56
N ILE A 554 22.18 26.22 -3.60
CA ILE A 554 21.35 26.15 -2.39
C ILE A 554 22.25 26.00 -1.17
N LYS A 555 21.66 26.10 0.03
CA LYS A 555 22.37 25.76 1.28
C LYS A 555 22.86 24.31 1.24
N GLY A 556 23.89 23.98 2.01
CA GLY A 556 24.63 22.72 1.97
C GLY A 556 23.85 21.49 2.41
N ASN A 557 22.64 21.65 2.92
CA ASN A 557 21.70 20.58 3.19
C ASN A 557 20.65 20.52 2.07
N SER A 558 20.11 19.33 1.80
CA SER A 558 19.03 19.18 0.83
C SER A 558 17.85 20.06 1.21
N GLN A 559 17.18 20.67 0.22
CA GLN A 559 16.02 21.52 0.47
C GLN A 559 14.79 20.97 -0.24
N VAL A 560 13.63 21.09 0.40
CA VAL A 560 12.37 20.60 -0.16
C VAL A 560 11.63 21.77 -0.81
N VAL A 561 11.21 21.60 -2.06
CA VAL A 561 10.33 22.52 -2.78
C VAL A 561 9.06 21.78 -3.18
N THR A 562 7.92 22.41 -2.93
CA THR A 562 6.60 21.93 -3.33
C THR A 562 6.23 22.58 -4.65
N ILE A 563 5.92 21.77 -5.65
CA ILE A 563 5.33 22.20 -6.92
C ILE A 563 3.82 22.08 -6.80
N THR A 564 3.07 23.11 -7.21
CA THR A 564 1.60 23.10 -7.22
C THR A 564 1.08 23.34 -8.62
N ALA A 565 0.27 22.43 -9.12
CA ALA A 565 -0.55 22.58 -10.32
C ALA A 565 -1.96 23.00 -9.90
N THR A 566 -2.52 24.02 -10.55
CA THR A 566 -3.93 24.42 -10.37
C THR A 566 -4.65 24.39 -11.72
N ASP A 567 -5.69 23.56 -11.83
CA ASP A 567 -6.54 23.51 -13.03
C ASP A 567 -7.27 24.86 -13.20
N ALA A 568 -7.09 25.49 -14.36
CA ALA A 568 -7.60 26.84 -14.62
C ALA A 568 -9.14 26.94 -14.70
N LYS A 569 -9.84 25.82 -14.92
CA LYS A 569 -11.31 25.78 -15.05
C LYS A 569 -11.99 25.42 -13.73
N THR A 570 -11.47 24.41 -13.05
CA THR A 570 -12.09 23.82 -11.86
C THR A 570 -11.49 24.32 -10.54
N ASN A 571 -10.31 24.96 -10.59
CA ASN A 571 -9.47 25.28 -9.43
C ASN A 571 -9.04 24.05 -8.61
N ALA A 572 -9.13 22.84 -9.18
CA ALA A 572 -8.55 21.65 -8.58
C ALA A 572 -7.03 21.81 -8.44
N LYS A 573 -6.47 21.41 -7.30
CA LYS A 573 -5.04 21.50 -7.02
C LYS A 573 -4.41 20.13 -6.92
N ALA A 574 -3.21 20.00 -7.44
CA ALA A 574 -2.34 18.85 -7.28
C ALA A 574 -0.94 19.32 -6.89
N SER A 575 -0.24 18.54 -6.06
CA SER A 575 1.08 18.88 -5.55
C SER A 575 2.09 17.80 -5.93
N ALA A 576 3.37 18.18 -5.98
CA ALA A 576 4.52 17.29 -6.06
C ALA A 576 5.63 17.82 -5.15
N VAL A 577 6.47 16.93 -4.64
CA VAL A 577 7.59 17.27 -3.74
C VAL A 577 8.91 17.02 -4.44
N VAL A 578 9.76 18.03 -4.51
CA VAL A 578 11.11 17.93 -5.04
C VAL A 578 12.11 18.12 -3.92
N THR A 579 13.02 17.16 -3.76
CA THR A 579 14.18 17.29 -2.88
C THR A 579 15.39 17.72 -3.70
N LEU A 580 15.82 18.96 -3.51
CA LEU A 580 16.98 19.54 -4.16
C LEU A 580 18.26 19.15 -3.43
N LEU A 581 19.26 18.66 -4.18
CA LEU A 581 20.58 18.36 -3.67
C LEU A 581 21.56 19.50 -3.99
N PRO A 582 22.43 19.91 -3.06
CA PRO A 582 23.38 21.01 -3.26
C PRO A 582 24.47 20.67 -4.28
N SER A 583 24.73 19.39 -4.51
CA SER A 583 25.64 18.86 -5.51
C SER A 583 25.16 17.47 -5.90
N SER A 584 25.53 17.00 -7.10
CA SER A 584 25.26 15.62 -7.49
C SER A 584 26.15 14.61 -6.75
N VAL A 585 27.21 15.10 -6.09
CA VAL A 585 28.09 14.35 -5.18
C VAL A 585 27.87 14.89 -3.77
N SER A 586 27.65 14.01 -2.80
CA SER A 586 27.60 14.37 -1.40
C SER A 586 28.39 13.34 -0.59
N VAL A 587 29.30 13.85 0.25
CA VAL A 587 30.18 13.04 1.08
C VAL A 587 29.80 13.17 2.55
N SER A 588 29.84 12.04 3.26
CA SER A 588 29.56 11.97 4.70
C SER A 588 30.67 11.20 5.46
N PRO A 589 31.07 11.64 6.66
CA PRO A 589 30.77 12.95 7.28
C PRO A 589 31.46 14.12 6.55
N SER A 590 31.07 15.37 6.83
CA SER A 590 31.64 16.57 6.19
C SER A 590 32.85 17.13 6.94
N PHE A 591 32.94 16.90 8.27
CA PHE A 591 34.14 17.17 9.06
C PHE A 591 34.32 16.14 10.18
N VAL A 592 35.56 15.72 10.39
CA VAL A 592 35.91 14.73 11.42
C VAL A 592 37.24 15.06 12.08
N VAL A 593 37.34 14.83 13.38
CA VAL A 593 38.59 14.93 14.15
C VAL A 593 39.19 13.55 14.35
N ILE A 594 40.51 13.42 14.11
CA ILE A 594 41.29 12.22 14.38
C ILE A 594 42.43 12.59 15.32
N ASN A 595 42.46 11.99 16.51
CA ASN A 595 43.59 12.12 17.43
C ASN A 595 44.61 11.02 17.14
N GLU A 596 45.90 11.37 17.25
CA GLU A 596 46.98 10.41 17.08
C GLU A 596 46.93 9.28 18.13
N ASN A 597 46.28 9.53 19.27
CA ASN A 597 46.07 8.55 20.33
C ASN A 597 44.84 7.65 20.11
N ASP A 598 44.01 7.91 19.09
CA ASP A 598 42.84 7.09 18.80
C ASP A 598 43.28 5.67 18.39
N VAL A 599 42.53 4.67 18.88
CA VAL A 599 42.79 3.25 18.59
C VAL A 599 42.58 2.97 17.10
N ASN A 600 41.53 3.54 16.52
CA ASN A 600 41.22 3.48 15.09
C ASN A 600 41.38 4.87 14.50
N LYS A 601 42.40 5.05 13.65
CA LYS A 601 42.70 6.34 13.01
C LYS A 601 42.19 6.45 11.58
N ASN A 602 41.70 5.34 11.02
CA ASN A 602 41.16 5.32 9.66
C ASN A 602 39.70 5.73 9.68
N VAL A 603 39.30 6.52 8.69
CA VAL A 603 37.90 6.95 8.50
C VAL A 603 37.45 6.54 7.12
N ASN A 604 36.23 6.04 6.99
CA ASN A 604 35.61 5.78 5.70
C ASN A 604 34.68 6.94 5.36
N PHE A 605 34.87 7.51 4.18
CA PHE A 605 33.94 8.48 3.62
C PHE A 605 33.05 7.78 2.60
N THR A 606 31.76 8.02 2.71
CA THR A 606 30.79 7.47 1.77
C THR A 606 30.34 8.56 0.82
N VAL A 607 30.41 8.27 -0.49
CA VAL A 607 29.76 9.08 -1.53
C VAL A 607 28.42 8.48 -1.84
N TYR A 608 27.42 9.34 -1.96
CA TYR A 608 26.10 8.86 -2.27
C TYR A 608 25.92 8.26 -3.68
N GLY A 609 25.01 7.29 -3.79
CA GLY A 609 24.42 6.78 -5.02
C GLY A 609 25.28 5.69 -5.64
N ASN A 610 26.25 5.19 -4.87
CA ASN A 610 27.38 4.41 -5.37
C ASN A 610 27.99 5.03 -6.62
N LYS A 611 27.94 6.37 -6.70
CA LYS A 611 28.50 7.10 -7.84
C LYS A 611 30.00 6.88 -7.82
N LYS A 612 30.52 6.49 -8.98
CA LYS A 612 31.95 6.41 -9.16
C LYS A 612 32.52 7.83 -9.06
N VAL A 613 33.42 8.02 -8.10
CA VAL A 613 34.15 9.28 -7.91
C VAL A 613 35.64 9.01 -7.85
N ASN A 614 36.41 10.05 -8.18
CA ASN A 614 37.84 10.08 -7.99
C ASN A 614 38.14 10.79 -6.68
N TRP A 615 38.77 10.06 -5.75
CA TRP A 615 39.20 10.59 -4.47
C TRP A 615 40.61 11.16 -4.56
N SER A 616 40.83 12.30 -3.92
CA SER A 616 42.16 12.92 -3.80
C SER A 616 42.29 13.70 -2.50
N VAL A 617 43.52 13.80 -2.00
CA VAL A 617 43.87 14.76 -0.95
C VAL A 617 44.26 16.07 -1.63
N GLU A 618 43.46 17.12 -1.42
CA GLU A 618 43.67 18.45 -2.02
C GLU A 618 44.68 19.27 -1.23
N THR A 619 44.55 19.28 0.10
CA THR A 619 45.43 20.00 1.03
C THR A 619 45.95 19.04 2.09
N GLY A 620 47.18 19.27 2.58
CA GLY A 620 47.80 18.37 3.55
C GLY A 620 48.22 17.02 2.95
N THR A 621 48.73 17.00 1.71
CA THR A 621 49.15 15.78 0.98
C THR A 621 50.24 14.96 1.68
N GLY A 622 50.99 15.56 2.62
CA GLY A 622 51.94 14.86 3.50
C GLY A 622 51.31 14.23 4.74
N TYR A 623 50.00 14.42 4.96
CA TYR A 623 49.30 14.09 6.20
C TYR A 623 48.29 12.97 6.04
N GLY A 624 48.35 12.20 4.95
CA GLY A 624 47.59 10.96 4.79
C GLY A 624 47.34 10.64 3.33
N VAL A 625 46.70 9.50 3.10
CA VAL A 625 46.24 9.05 1.77
C VAL A 625 44.78 8.64 1.82
N VAL A 626 44.05 8.85 0.73
CA VAL A 626 42.69 8.35 0.53
C VAL A 626 42.72 7.31 -0.59
N ASP A 627 42.07 6.17 -0.38
CA ASP A 627 41.95 5.12 -1.41
C ASP A 627 40.73 5.32 -2.32
N ALA A 628 40.58 4.46 -3.33
CA ALA A 628 39.48 4.53 -4.30
C ALA A 628 38.10 4.28 -3.68
N ASN A 629 38.02 3.70 -2.48
CA ASN A 629 36.77 3.44 -1.76
C ASN A 629 36.44 4.56 -0.76
N GLY A 630 37.21 5.66 -0.74
CA GLY A 630 37.01 6.76 0.19
C GLY A 630 37.55 6.49 1.59
N LYS A 631 38.37 5.45 1.79
CA LYS A 631 39.01 5.20 3.07
C LYS A 631 40.26 6.07 3.20
N TYR A 632 40.25 6.94 4.21
CA TYR A 632 41.37 7.76 4.58
C TYR A 632 42.25 7.09 5.63
N THR A 633 43.56 7.09 5.37
CA THR A 633 44.60 6.55 6.26
C THR A 633 45.59 7.68 6.59
N PRO A 634 45.61 8.17 7.85
CA PRO A 634 46.59 9.18 8.25
C PRO A 634 48.00 8.57 8.41
N PRO A 635 49.07 9.39 8.49
CA PRO A 635 50.43 8.93 8.68
C PRO A 635 50.62 8.30 10.05
N ALA A 636 51.73 7.57 10.22
CA ALA A 636 52.05 6.92 11.50
C ALA A 636 52.22 7.92 12.66
N SER A 637 52.76 9.11 12.37
CA SER A 637 52.96 10.21 13.32
C SER A 637 52.41 11.51 12.76
N PHE A 638 51.72 12.30 13.59
CA PHE A 638 51.10 13.56 13.14
C PHE A 638 52.05 14.74 13.40
N PRO A 639 52.04 15.78 12.55
CA PRO A 639 52.79 17.01 12.83
C PRO A 639 52.26 17.66 14.10
N ALA A 640 53.12 18.40 14.81
CA ALA A 640 52.75 19.02 16.08
C ALA A 640 51.51 19.95 15.93
N GLY A 641 50.61 19.88 16.90
CA GLY A 641 49.40 20.70 16.95
C GLY A 641 48.24 20.18 16.10
N TYR A 642 47.47 21.13 15.58
CA TYR A 642 46.29 20.91 14.73
C TYR A 642 46.64 21.06 13.25
N ASN A 643 46.39 20.00 12.49
CA ASN A 643 46.69 19.93 11.06
C ASN A 643 45.43 19.54 10.29
N MET A 644 45.02 20.38 9.36
CA MET A 644 43.82 20.14 8.55
C MET A 644 44.19 19.50 7.22
N VAL A 645 43.38 18.54 6.79
CA VAL A 645 43.48 17.86 5.50
C VAL A 645 42.14 17.97 4.81
N THR A 646 42.13 18.44 3.58
CA THR A 646 40.92 18.47 2.75
C THR A 646 40.98 17.34 1.75
N VAL A 647 39.99 16.44 1.82
CA VAL A 647 39.79 15.36 0.86
C VAL A 647 38.67 15.77 -0.09
N THR A 648 38.88 15.59 -1.38
CA THR A 648 37.88 15.89 -2.42
C THR A 648 37.46 14.62 -3.14
N ALA A 649 36.14 14.46 -3.31
CA ALA A 649 35.53 13.49 -4.21
C ALA A 649 35.02 14.21 -5.46
N VAL A 650 35.46 13.80 -6.65
CA VAL A 650 35.04 14.37 -7.94
C VAL A 650 34.33 13.32 -8.78
N ALA A 651 33.10 13.58 -9.21
CA ALA A 651 32.37 12.73 -10.15
C ALA A 651 32.78 12.98 -11.61
N ASP A 652 32.41 12.06 -12.50
CA ASP A 652 32.74 12.12 -13.93
C ASP A 652 32.19 13.37 -14.64
N ASN A 653 31.10 13.94 -14.13
CA ASN A 653 30.52 15.19 -14.65
C ASN A 653 31.22 16.46 -14.13
N GLY A 654 32.27 16.33 -13.31
CA GLY A 654 33.02 17.43 -12.72
C GLY A 654 32.45 17.97 -11.41
N ASP A 655 31.28 17.50 -10.97
CA ASP A 655 30.76 17.85 -9.65
C ASP A 655 31.66 17.28 -8.56
N LEU A 656 31.81 18.01 -7.47
CA LEU A 656 32.66 17.59 -6.38
C LEU A 656 32.06 17.95 -5.03
N ASP A 657 32.49 17.23 -4.01
CA ASP A 657 32.25 17.56 -2.61
C ASP A 657 33.52 17.32 -1.79
N LYS A 658 33.62 18.00 -0.65
CA LYS A 658 34.84 18.08 0.17
C LYS A 658 34.58 17.64 1.59
N VAL A 659 35.55 16.94 2.16
CA VAL A 659 35.61 16.59 3.58
C VAL A 659 36.82 17.24 4.21
N ASN A 660 36.63 17.78 5.40
CA ASN A 660 37.72 18.35 6.17
C ASN A 660 38.05 17.49 7.38
N ILE A 661 39.32 17.11 7.50
CA ILE A 661 39.82 16.23 8.55
C ILE A 661 40.75 17.06 9.42
N LEU A 662 40.51 17.08 10.73
CA LEU A 662 41.42 17.68 11.69
C LEU A 662 42.25 16.61 12.38
N LEU A 663 43.55 16.57 12.08
CA LEU A 663 44.52 15.72 12.77
C LEU A 663 45.07 16.44 14.01
N ILE A 664 44.99 15.78 15.15
CA ILE A 664 45.50 16.28 16.44
C ILE A 664 46.64 15.39 16.90
N SER A 665 47.85 15.96 17.04
CA SER A 665 49.02 15.19 17.46
C SER A 665 48.94 14.74 18.92
N LYS A 666 49.67 13.66 19.25
CA LYS A 666 49.61 12.95 20.53
C LYS A 666 49.77 13.84 21.78
N ASN A 667 50.58 14.88 21.69
CA ASN A 667 50.90 15.77 22.82
C ASN A 667 50.14 17.10 22.77
N THR A 668 49.18 17.25 21.85
CA THR A 668 48.41 18.49 21.72
C THR A 668 47.36 18.59 22.82
N GLN A 669 47.35 19.73 23.51
CA GLN A 669 46.42 20.08 24.58
C GLN A 669 45.45 21.15 24.09
N ALA A 670 44.17 20.92 24.36
CA ALA A 670 43.08 21.84 24.07
C ALA A 670 43.01 22.97 25.11
N GLU A 671 43.99 23.86 25.07
CA GLU A 671 44.15 24.89 26.10
C GLU A 671 43.23 26.09 25.91
N PHE A 672 43.06 26.55 24.68
CA PHE A 672 42.26 27.73 24.39
C PHE A 672 40.83 27.32 24.06
N ARG A 673 39.90 27.71 24.94
CA ARG A 673 38.48 27.55 24.68
C ARG A 673 37.98 28.74 23.88
N ILE A 674 37.51 28.46 22.66
CA ILE A 674 36.91 29.46 21.78
C ILE A 674 35.38 29.42 21.95
N ASP A 675 34.77 30.58 22.19
CA ASP A 675 33.32 30.75 22.33
C ASP A 675 32.78 31.73 21.27
N PRO A 676 31.78 31.35 20.45
CA PRO A 676 31.20 30.01 20.39
C PRO A 676 32.19 28.98 19.82
N SER A 677 32.05 27.70 20.17
CA SER A 677 32.91 26.63 19.65
C SER A 677 32.61 26.27 18.19
N TYR A 678 31.48 26.72 17.65
CA TYR A 678 31.17 26.70 16.23
C TYR A 678 30.11 27.74 15.86
N SER A 679 30.02 28.10 14.58
CA SER A 679 28.94 28.94 14.06
C SER A 679 27.62 28.16 14.06
N ARG A 680 26.74 28.45 15.03
CA ARG A 680 25.43 27.80 15.12
C ARG A 680 24.58 28.04 13.88
N ASP A 681 24.55 29.29 13.43
CA ASP A 681 23.99 29.65 12.14
C ASP A 681 25.10 29.68 11.10
N SER A 682 24.80 29.14 9.93
CA SER A 682 25.78 29.17 8.84
C SER A 682 25.91 30.57 8.26
N LEU A 683 27.15 30.97 7.99
CA LEU A 683 27.46 32.29 7.47
C LEU A 683 27.29 32.35 5.96
N ILE A 684 26.45 33.27 5.53
CA ILE A 684 26.33 33.68 4.13
C ILE A 684 27.44 34.66 3.74
N PRO A 685 27.67 34.93 2.44
CA PRO A 685 28.63 35.92 1.98
C PRO A 685 28.55 37.25 2.74
N ASP A 686 29.71 37.74 3.16
CA ASP A 686 29.93 38.97 3.94
C ASP A 686 29.38 38.93 5.38
N GLY A 687 28.87 37.78 5.83
CA GLY A 687 28.42 37.57 7.20
C GLY A 687 29.58 37.64 8.20
N ASN A 688 29.30 38.18 9.38
CA ASN A 688 30.28 38.30 10.46
C ASN A 688 29.86 37.49 11.68
N ILE A 689 30.84 36.93 12.38
CA ILE A 689 30.66 36.33 13.70
C ILE A 689 31.85 36.69 14.59
N ASP A 690 31.58 36.97 15.85
CA ASP A 690 32.60 37.19 16.85
C ASP A 690 32.88 35.92 17.62
N PHE A 691 34.16 35.57 17.71
CA PHE A 691 34.68 34.52 18.56
C PHE A 691 35.48 35.14 19.68
N SER A 692 35.47 34.52 20.85
CA SER A 692 36.29 34.96 21.96
C SER A 692 37.03 33.83 22.63
N SER A 693 38.23 34.12 23.12
CA SER A 693 39.02 33.21 23.94
C SER A 693 39.69 34.00 25.05
N THR A 694 39.74 33.40 26.24
CA THR A 694 40.47 33.97 27.37
C THR A 694 41.87 33.39 27.42
N GLY A 695 42.85 34.24 27.73
CA GLY A 695 44.27 33.88 27.89
C GLY A 695 44.93 34.67 29.00
N ASN A 696 46.18 34.34 29.28
CA ASN A 696 47.08 35.08 30.18
C ASN A 696 48.20 35.75 29.37
N SER A 697 49.24 36.28 30.02
CA SER A 697 50.37 36.98 29.39
C SER A 697 51.16 36.18 28.34
N ASP A 698 50.93 34.87 28.21
CA ASP A 698 51.51 34.01 27.17
C ASP A 698 50.63 33.90 25.90
N PHE A 699 49.47 34.55 25.88
CA PHE A 699 48.53 34.63 24.76
C PHE A 699 48.85 35.83 23.85
N SER A 700 48.84 35.66 22.52
CA SER A 700 49.03 36.79 21.60
C SER A 700 48.01 36.80 20.44
N PRO A 701 47.44 37.97 20.06
CA PRO A 701 46.55 38.13 18.90
C PRO A 701 47.08 37.58 17.58
N SER A 702 48.41 37.54 17.40
CA SER A 702 49.05 37.07 16.17
C SER A 702 48.93 35.57 15.92
N GLU A 703 48.26 34.83 16.81
CA GLU A 703 48.19 33.37 16.79
C GLU A 703 46.81 32.82 16.40
N TRP A 704 45.87 33.72 16.08
CA TRP A 704 44.62 33.35 15.42
C TRP A 704 44.88 33.12 13.93
N SER A 705 44.42 31.98 13.42
CA SER A 705 44.61 31.58 12.02
C SER A 705 43.39 30.81 11.52
N LEU A 706 43.21 30.80 10.20
CA LEU A 706 42.14 30.07 9.52
C LEU A 706 42.72 28.87 8.80
N MET A 707 42.01 27.75 8.79
CA MET A 707 42.36 26.56 8.01
C MET A 707 41.11 26.07 7.27
N PRO A 708 41.09 26.04 5.92
CA PRO A 708 42.00 26.77 5.04
C PRO A 708 41.93 28.29 5.27
N GLU A 709 42.87 29.05 4.71
CA GLU A 709 42.85 30.53 4.72
C GLU A 709 41.70 31.06 3.83
N ARG A 710 40.48 31.04 4.38
CA ARG A 710 39.24 31.38 3.68
C ARG A 710 38.43 32.35 4.53
N GLY A 711 38.18 33.54 3.99
CA GLY A 711 37.60 34.66 4.74
C GLY A 711 38.67 35.52 5.42
N ASP A 712 38.22 36.52 6.18
CA ASP A 712 39.09 37.45 6.91
C ASP A 712 38.88 37.31 8.42
N ILE A 713 39.94 37.53 9.19
CA ILE A 713 39.88 37.58 10.65
C ILE A 713 40.54 38.84 11.19
N LYS A 714 39.83 39.53 12.08
CA LYS A 714 40.33 40.72 12.80
C LYS A 714 40.26 40.49 14.29
N VAL A 715 41.41 40.48 14.95
CA VAL A 715 41.51 40.33 16.40
C VAL A 715 41.59 41.71 17.05
N GLY A 716 40.66 42.01 17.94
CA GLY A 716 40.63 43.23 18.74
C GLY A 716 41.74 43.28 19.79
N LYS A 717 41.87 44.44 20.44
CA LYS A 717 42.72 44.55 21.65
C LYS A 717 42.10 43.71 22.79
N PRO A 718 42.92 43.10 23.66
CA PRO A 718 42.40 42.35 24.79
C PRO A 718 41.64 43.24 25.77
N GLU A 719 40.55 42.70 26.31
CA GLU A 719 39.82 43.26 27.43
C GLU A 719 40.24 42.54 28.71
N ILE A 720 40.58 43.28 29.77
CA ILE A 720 40.87 42.67 31.08
C ILE A 720 39.54 42.36 31.77
N ILE A 721 39.26 41.07 31.96
CA ILE A 721 37.98 40.58 32.51
C ILE A 721 38.08 40.14 33.97
N GLY A 722 39.28 40.16 34.55
CA GLY A 722 39.52 39.77 35.94
C GLY A 722 41.00 39.53 36.21
N LYS A 723 41.29 38.86 37.33
CA LYS A 723 42.63 38.38 37.67
C LYS A 723 42.58 36.90 38.05
N ASP A 724 43.66 36.18 37.79
CA ASP A 724 43.81 34.77 38.18
C ASP A 724 44.16 34.62 39.67
N GLU A 725 44.34 33.37 40.12
CA GLU A 725 44.70 33.03 41.52
C GLU A 725 46.06 33.60 41.96
N PHE A 726 46.87 34.09 41.02
CA PHE A 726 48.19 34.69 41.24
C PHE A 726 48.19 36.21 41.00
N ASP A 727 47.02 36.84 40.93
CA ASP A 727 46.82 38.29 40.69
C ASP A 727 47.27 38.77 39.29
N ASN A 728 47.45 37.87 38.32
CA ASN A 728 47.73 38.24 36.92
C ASN A 728 46.44 38.61 36.19
N PRO A 729 46.44 39.63 35.30
CA PRO A 729 45.25 39.98 34.53
C PRO A 729 44.83 38.84 33.59
N ILE A 730 43.54 38.51 33.60
CA ILE A 730 42.91 37.61 32.63
C ILE A 730 42.47 38.45 31.44
N GLU A 731 43.02 38.15 30.27
CA GLU A 731 42.76 38.87 29.03
C GLU A 731 41.74 38.08 28.18
N LYS A 732 40.67 38.75 27.77
CA LYS A 732 39.71 38.24 26.80
C LYS A 732 40.00 38.85 25.44
N TYR A 733 40.24 37.99 24.46
CA TYR A 733 40.44 38.40 23.08
C TYR A 733 39.18 38.11 22.28
N THR A 734 38.77 39.06 21.46
CA THR A 734 37.66 38.92 20.52
C THR A 734 38.20 38.96 19.10
N ALA A 735 37.90 37.93 18.33
CA ALA A 735 38.23 37.79 16.93
C ALA A 735 36.94 37.82 16.09
N THR A 736 36.79 38.86 15.29
CA THR A 736 35.70 38.96 14.31
C THR A 736 36.13 38.25 13.03
N TYR A 737 35.41 37.18 12.68
CA TYR A 737 35.53 36.52 11.39
C TYR A 737 34.52 37.12 10.40
N THR A 738 34.99 37.41 9.18
CA THR A 738 34.18 37.85 8.05
C THR A 738 34.22 36.79 6.97
N ALA A 739 33.05 36.27 6.61
CA ALA A 739 32.90 35.29 5.54
C ALA A 739 33.27 35.90 4.17
N PRO A 740 33.94 35.14 3.29
CA PRO A 740 34.29 35.63 1.96
C PRO A 740 33.05 35.95 1.13
N SER A 741 33.18 36.88 0.19
CA SER A 741 32.06 37.29 -0.67
C SER A 741 31.71 36.26 -1.75
N ASP A 742 32.64 35.35 -2.07
CA ASP A 742 32.58 34.39 -3.18
C ASP A 742 32.24 32.95 -2.74
N ILE A 743 31.32 32.78 -1.80
CA ILE A 743 30.85 31.44 -1.39
C ILE A 743 29.91 30.88 -2.47
N THR A 744 30.38 29.83 -3.16
CA THR A 744 29.64 29.17 -4.25
C THR A 744 29.03 27.84 -3.84
N ARG A 745 29.58 27.21 -2.80
CA ARG A 745 29.11 25.97 -2.21
C ARG A 745 29.32 26.03 -0.71
N SER A 746 28.79 25.05 -0.02
CA SER A 746 28.98 24.97 1.41
C SER A 746 30.41 24.55 1.77
N GLU A 747 31.04 25.26 2.69
CA GLU A 747 32.45 25.10 3.06
C GLU A 747 32.60 25.05 4.59
N ILE A 748 33.67 24.41 5.05
CA ILE A 748 34.05 24.37 6.46
C ILE A 748 35.40 25.07 6.59
N VAL A 749 35.44 26.04 7.52
CA VAL A 749 36.66 26.75 7.91
C VAL A 749 36.88 26.51 9.39
N LEU A 750 38.10 26.14 9.76
CA LEU A 750 38.51 26.01 11.14
C LEU A 750 39.17 27.30 11.58
N LEU A 751 38.60 27.93 12.61
CA LEU A 751 39.28 28.97 13.34
C LEU A 751 40.19 28.35 14.38
N ARG A 752 41.48 28.66 14.35
CA ARG A 752 42.48 28.11 15.26
C ARG A 752 43.17 29.20 16.03
N VAL A 753 43.40 28.94 17.33
CA VAL A 753 44.31 29.71 18.19
C VAL A 753 45.40 28.78 18.67
N THR A 754 46.66 29.20 18.55
CA THR A 754 47.81 28.46 19.11
C THR A 754 48.54 29.29 20.14
N HIS A 755 49.38 28.68 20.97
CA HIS A 755 50.26 29.40 21.87
C HIS A 755 51.57 29.76 21.16
N LYS A 756 52.13 30.91 21.51
CA LYS A 756 53.43 31.38 21.00
C LYS A 756 54.50 30.32 21.09
N ASN A 757 55.07 29.95 19.95
CA ASN A 757 56.14 28.95 19.82
C ASN A 757 55.81 27.55 20.39
N LYS A 758 54.54 27.25 20.69
CA LYS A 758 54.10 25.97 21.26
C LYS A 758 52.86 25.46 20.50
N PRO A 759 53.03 24.90 19.29
CA PRO A 759 51.90 24.44 18.45
C PRO A 759 51.04 23.35 19.11
N ASN A 760 51.59 22.64 20.10
CA ASN A 760 50.87 21.63 20.90
C ASN A 760 49.94 22.22 21.97
N ARG A 761 49.81 23.53 22.08
CA ARG A 761 48.89 24.21 23.00
C ARG A 761 47.97 25.06 22.15
N ALA A 762 46.74 24.60 21.91
CA ALA A 762 45.89 25.17 20.88
C ALA A 762 44.38 25.02 21.17
N GLY A 763 43.58 25.89 20.57
CA GLY A 763 42.11 25.84 20.53
C GLY A 763 41.59 25.90 19.10
N TYR A 764 40.40 25.38 18.87
CA TYR A 764 39.72 25.56 17.58
C TYR A 764 38.22 25.76 17.71
N ALA A 765 37.63 26.42 16.73
CA ALA A 765 36.21 26.53 16.51
C ALA A 765 35.88 26.25 15.04
N LEU A 766 34.69 25.67 14.79
CA LEU A 766 34.24 25.33 13.44
C LEU A 766 33.36 26.44 12.85
N ILE A 767 33.63 26.87 11.64
CA ILE A 767 32.82 27.84 10.91
C ILE A 767 32.23 27.13 9.69
N THR A 768 30.92 27.19 9.55
CA THR A 768 30.19 26.68 8.39
C THR A 768 29.76 27.83 7.50
N LEU A 769 30.24 27.82 6.26
CA LEU A 769 29.92 28.81 5.24
C LEU A 769 28.89 28.24 4.29
N GLU A 770 27.93 29.07 3.90
CA GLU A 770 26.84 28.67 3.01
C GLU A 770 26.66 29.70 1.89
N PRO A 771 26.40 29.27 0.64
CA PRO A 771 26.10 30.23 -0.41
C PRO A 771 24.75 30.91 -0.13
N LYS A 772 24.61 32.17 -0.57
CA LYS A 772 23.27 32.76 -0.78
C LYS A 772 22.57 31.94 -1.85
N ILE A 773 21.32 31.53 -1.59
CA ILE A 773 20.44 30.93 -2.61
C ILE A 773 20.34 31.92 -3.78
N SER A 774 20.52 31.42 -5.01
CA SER A 774 20.56 32.26 -6.22
C SER A 774 19.22 32.86 -6.59
#